data_AF-A0AAE0UR03-F1
#
_entry.id   AF-A0AAE0UR03-F1
#
_cell.length_a   1.000
_cell.length_b   1.000
_cell.length_c   1.000
_cell.angle_alpha   90.00
_cell.angle_beta   90.00
_cell.angle_gamma   90.00
#
_symmetry.space_group_name_H-M   'P 1'
#
loop_
_entity.id
_entity.type
_entity.pdbx_description
1 polymer ?
#
loop_
_entity_poly.entity_id
_entity_poly.type
_entity_poly.pdbx_seq_one_letter_code
_entity_poly.pdbx_strand_id
1 'polypeptide(L)'
;MISVSALSGVQFIAEFRILLLGNKGAGKTSLANMILCRQTTSPKSTAQCTKIRGVAAGRLVTLVDNPGWWKNFLVDETPEFQKQELVLSMAHCPPGPHAVLLVIRVDVLYTEKNSRAAQQHLELLGKDIWKHTIVVFTYSDRLQDQTVEQHVESEGEAVLQRLVGKCGNRYHVFNIDRYSGTQVKELLEMIEDMVSGNGGSCYEMDQTCLYEVKEMRRVVEEKAHKRKMMVQEQRDVHKGHNCSLSSIRMVLLGYRRSGKSSIRNNIFGRENTGLKRTSQCVKTQSEVSGNVITVVDTPGWWKTLAIRDTAELDKQEILRSICLCPPGPHALLLTLRLDMPFRDKEMNSLEEHMGLLGERAWKHTILLFTHGDLLGDLTVEQYIESEGKDLKLLVAKCRNRYHVLNNKNLLDGGQVTELFKKVEWMVAENEGFYYEMHPRTYKEVRRKWRLMEKKSKMRLKVKPRRTINSVKGAGQYLTELSLILLGYGEAGKTSASNTILGTTDFGFKRTSCCVKRTGEVEGRLLTVIDTPGWWKRLPIEEMPQFIKQEILKSVSLIPPCPVSFLLVIRLDSSFQEEERRAAKDHMDLFGDMAWNRTIVLFTCGDWLADRSIQLYIESEGEALKWILGKCGNRYHILSNKNQRSSAQVTELLKKIEELVAENKACRSAGMWDLKEKTENRTENMQSKERGLQRQTEDFDSDDDVFTIDTKYNIFK
;
A
#
# COMPACT_ATOMS: atom_id res chain seq x y z
N MET A 1 -58.35 -37.56 -29.95
CA MET A 1 -57.64 -36.60 -29.08
C MET A 1 -56.59 -37.39 -28.30
N ILE A 2 -55.33 -37.34 -28.74
CA ILE A 2 -54.22 -37.93 -28.01
C ILE A 2 -53.53 -36.77 -27.29
N SER A 3 -53.55 -36.86 -25.97
CA SER A 3 -52.87 -35.95 -25.05
C SER A 3 -51.36 -36.07 -25.24
N VAL A 4 -50.71 -34.98 -25.63
CA VAL A 4 -49.25 -34.85 -25.60
C VAL A 4 -48.87 -34.35 -24.21
N SER A 5 -48.27 -35.24 -23.43
CA SER A 5 -47.63 -34.94 -22.16
C SER A 5 -46.41 -34.02 -22.40
N ALA A 6 -46.41 -32.87 -21.74
CA ALA A 6 -45.29 -31.95 -21.74
C ALA A 6 -44.09 -32.59 -21.04
N LEU A 7 -43.10 -33.03 -21.81
CA LEU A 7 -41.74 -33.22 -21.34
C LEU A 7 -41.18 -31.86 -20.89
N SER A 8 -40.63 -31.82 -19.68
CA SER A 8 -40.00 -30.65 -19.06
C SER A 8 -38.95 -30.05 -20.02
N GLY A 9 -39.34 -28.95 -20.66
CA GLY A 9 -38.59 -28.33 -21.74
C GLY A 9 -37.34 -27.60 -21.23
N VAL A 10 -36.20 -27.94 -21.82
CA VAL A 10 -35.00 -27.08 -21.82
C VAL A 10 -35.41 -25.76 -22.47
N GLN A 11 -35.32 -24.66 -21.73
CA GLN A 11 -35.77 -23.37 -22.23
C GLN A 11 -34.81 -22.88 -23.31
N PHE A 12 -35.29 -22.77 -24.54
CA PHE A 12 -34.48 -22.34 -25.68
C PHE A 12 -34.11 -20.86 -25.56
N ILE A 13 -32.86 -20.57 -25.20
CA ILE A 13 -32.33 -19.20 -25.17
C ILE A 13 -32.00 -18.78 -26.61
N ALA A 14 -32.81 -17.88 -27.19
CA ALA A 14 -32.60 -17.37 -28.54
C ALA A 14 -31.35 -16.49 -28.68
N GLU A 15 -31.01 -15.74 -27.62
CA GLU A 15 -29.81 -14.92 -27.53
C GLU A 15 -29.24 -14.96 -26.11
N PHE A 16 -28.00 -15.42 -25.96
CA PHE A 16 -27.29 -15.34 -24.68
C PHE A 16 -26.84 -13.90 -24.42
N ARG A 17 -26.96 -13.47 -23.16
CA ARG A 17 -26.51 -12.16 -22.67
C ARG A 17 -25.61 -12.43 -21.48
N ILE A 18 -24.32 -12.21 -21.63
CA ILE A 18 -23.32 -12.67 -20.68
C ILE A 18 -22.50 -11.47 -20.23
N LEU A 19 -22.38 -11.26 -18.93
CA LEU A 19 -21.56 -10.21 -18.34
C LEU A 19 -20.23 -10.81 -17.86
N LEU A 20 -19.11 -10.24 -18.28
CA LEU A 20 -17.77 -10.67 -17.86
C LEU A 20 -17.26 -9.77 -16.74
N LEU A 21 -17.08 -10.34 -15.54
CA LEU A 21 -16.55 -9.66 -14.36
C LEU A 21 -15.24 -10.30 -13.92
N GLY A 22 -14.43 -9.57 -13.14
CA GLY A 22 -13.19 -10.08 -12.58
C GLY A 22 -12.05 -9.06 -12.60
N ASN A 23 -10.92 -9.47 -12.06
CA ASN A 23 -9.77 -8.60 -11.84
C ASN A 23 -9.21 -7.99 -13.15
N LYS A 24 -8.53 -6.85 -13.05
CA LYS A 24 -7.71 -6.30 -14.14
C LYS A 24 -6.64 -7.31 -14.54
N GLY A 25 -6.51 -7.53 -15.84
CA GLY A 25 -5.57 -8.51 -16.38
C GLY A 25 -5.99 -9.97 -16.16
N ALA A 26 -7.23 -10.25 -15.72
CA ALA A 26 -7.75 -11.61 -15.60
C ALA A 26 -7.97 -12.32 -16.94
N GLY A 27 -7.88 -11.61 -18.07
CA GLY A 27 -8.12 -12.20 -19.40
C GLY A 27 -9.56 -12.09 -19.89
N LYS A 28 -10.41 -11.24 -19.29
CA LYS A 28 -11.81 -11.05 -19.70
C LYS A 28 -11.99 -10.75 -21.20
N THR A 29 -11.26 -9.78 -21.72
CA THR A 29 -11.31 -9.42 -23.15
C THR A 29 -10.83 -10.58 -24.04
N SER A 30 -9.81 -11.31 -23.60
CA SER A 30 -9.33 -12.51 -24.31
C SER A 30 -10.39 -13.62 -24.31
N LEU A 31 -11.04 -13.86 -23.17
CA LEU A 31 -12.16 -14.79 -23.05
C LEU A 31 -13.33 -14.38 -23.95
N ALA A 32 -13.65 -13.08 -24.00
CA ALA A 32 -14.71 -12.56 -24.87
C ALA A 32 -14.43 -12.85 -26.36
N ASN A 33 -13.18 -12.60 -26.79
CA ASN A 33 -12.75 -12.86 -28.16
C ASN A 33 -12.75 -14.35 -28.49
N MET A 34 -12.40 -15.19 -27.52
CA MET A 34 -12.40 -16.64 -27.66
C MET A 34 -13.82 -17.19 -27.82
N ILE A 35 -14.76 -16.76 -26.98
CA ILE A 35 -16.17 -17.17 -27.08
C ILE A 35 -16.74 -16.82 -28.46
N LEU A 36 -16.43 -15.62 -28.99
CA LEU A 36 -16.98 -15.12 -30.26
C LEU A 36 -16.13 -15.42 -31.51
N CYS A 37 -15.02 -16.16 -31.37
CA CYS A 37 -14.11 -16.50 -32.48
C CYS A 37 -13.63 -15.29 -33.31
N ARG A 38 -13.25 -14.18 -32.66
CA ARG A 38 -12.79 -12.96 -33.35
C ARG A 38 -11.27 -12.82 -33.37
N GLN A 39 -10.73 -12.27 -34.45
CA GLN A 39 -9.32 -11.86 -34.51
C GLN A 39 -9.04 -10.74 -33.50
N THR A 40 -7.85 -10.81 -32.91
CA THR A 40 -7.37 -10.01 -31.78
C THR A 40 -7.34 -8.52 -32.11
N THR A 41 -8.39 -7.78 -31.71
CA THR A 41 -8.19 -6.35 -31.44
C THR A 41 -7.32 -6.27 -30.19
N SER A 42 -6.16 -5.60 -30.29
CA SER A 42 -5.20 -5.43 -29.19
C SER A 42 -5.93 -5.19 -27.85
N PRO A 43 -5.55 -5.86 -26.74
CA PRO A 43 -6.17 -5.65 -25.44
C PRO A 43 -5.87 -4.22 -24.95
N LYS A 44 -6.66 -3.25 -25.41
CA LYS A 44 -6.71 -1.92 -24.80
C LYS A 44 -7.33 -2.10 -23.42
N SER A 45 -6.80 -1.38 -22.43
CA SER A 45 -7.38 -1.40 -21.09
C SER A 45 -8.83 -0.94 -21.19
N THR A 46 -9.78 -1.85 -20.98
CA THR A 46 -11.22 -1.54 -20.98
C THR A 46 -11.48 -0.58 -19.82
N ALA A 47 -11.74 0.69 -20.12
CA ALA A 47 -12.10 1.70 -19.11
C ALA A 47 -13.61 1.87 -18.96
N GLN A 48 -14.37 1.45 -19.98
CA GLN A 48 -15.83 1.43 -20.04
C GLN A 48 -16.31 0.07 -20.56
N CYS A 49 -17.52 -0.32 -20.19
CA CYS A 49 -18.13 -1.57 -20.60
C CYS A 49 -18.23 -1.66 -22.11
N THR A 50 -17.63 -2.70 -22.69
CA THR A 50 -17.68 -2.93 -24.13
C THR A 50 -18.71 -4.02 -24.44
N LYS A 51 -19.77 -3.67 -25.17
CA LYS A 51 -20.77 -4.62 -25.65
C LYS A 51 -20.32 -5.22 -26.98
N ILE A 52 -20.20 -6.54 -27.03
CA ILE A 52 -19.75 -7.30 -28.18
C ILE A 52 -20.84 -8.31 -28.54
N ARG A 53 -21.30 -8.32 -29.79
CA ARG A 53 -22.28 -9.30 -30.29
C ARG A 53 -21.64 -10.18 -31.36
N GLY A 54 -21.93 -11.48 -31.34
CA GLY A 54 -21.47 -12.42 -32.35
C GLY A 54 -22.19 -13.77 -32.25
N VAL A 55 -21.81 -14.71 -33.11
CA VAL A 55 -22.35 -16.07 -33.11
C VAL A 55 -21.29 -17.00 -32.53
N ALA A 56 -21.67 -17.82 -31.55
CA ALA A 56 -20.82 -18.82 -30.91
C ALA A 56 -21.56 -20.15 -30.84
N ALA A 57 -20.94 -21.23 -31.31
CA ALA A 57 -21.57 -22.57 -31.38
C ALA A 57 -22.98 -22.57 -32.01
N GLY A 58 -23.22 -21.74 -33.03
CA GLY A 58 -24.52 -21.60 -33.71
C GLY A 58 -25.58 -20.77 -32.96
N ARG A 59 -25.23 -20.15 -31.82
CA ARG A 59 -26.13 -19.33 -30.99
C ARG A 59 -25.73 -17.86 -31.04
N LEU A 60 -26.70 -16.95 -30.97
CA LEU A 60 -26.43 -15.52 -30.85
C LEU A 60 -25.97 -15.23 -29.41
N VAL A 61 -24.82 -14.58 -29.26
CA VAL A 61 -24.24 -14.23 -27.96
C VAL A 61 -23.89 -12.74 -27.92
N THR A 62 -24.44 -12.06 -26.92
CA THR A 62 -24.06 -10.72 -26.49
C THR A 62 -23.20 -10.84 -25.24
N LEU A 63 -21.95 -10.38 -25.32
CA LEU A 63 -21.02 -10.28 -24.20
C LEU A 63 -20.85 -8.81 -23.82
N VAL A 64 -20.76 -8.56 -22.51
CA VAL A 64 -20.38 -7.25 -21.97
C VAL A 64 -19.09 -7.42 -21.20
N ASP A 65 -18.00 -6.83 -21.70
CA ASP A 65 -16.69 -6.82 -21.02
C ASP A 65 -16.62 -5.60 -20.10
N ASN A 66 -16.62 -5.82 -18.79
CA ASN A 66 -16.56 -4.78 -17.78
C ASN A 66 -15.09 -4.39 -17.43
N PRO A 67 -14.78 -3.11 -17.17
CA PRO A 67 -13.49 -2.72 -16.60
C PRO A 67 -13.21 -3.46 -15.28
N GLY A 68 -12.18 -4.30 -15.26
CA GLY A 68 -11.84 -5.03 -14.04
C GLY A 68 -11.44 -4.13 -12.87
N TRP A 69 -11.56 -4.65 -11.64
CA TRP A 69 -11.00 -4.04 -10.43
C TRP A 69 -9.58 -4.56 -10.14
N TRP A 70 -8.85 -3.87 -9.27
CA TRP A 70 -7.55 -4.37 -8.81
C TRP A 70 -7.76 -5.56 -7.87
N LYS A 71 -7.06 -6.67 -8.12
CA LYS A 71 -7.26 -7.94 -7.38
C LYS A 71 -7.17 -7.85 -5.86
N ASN A 72 -6.42 -6.87 -5.35
CA ASN A 72 -6.20 -6.67 -3.92
C ASN A 72 -6.98 -5.49 -3.36
N PHE A 73 -7.90 -4.88 -4.12
CA PHE A 73 -8.64 -3.70 -3.68
C PHE A 73 -10.05 -4.10 -3.33
N LEU A 74 -10.44 -3.81 -2.10
CA LEU A 74 -11.83 -3.85 -1.66
C LEU A 74 -12.63 -2.72 -2.33
N VAL A 75 -13.96 -2.73 -2.20
CA VAL A 75 -14.81 -1.72 -2.85
C VAL A 75 -14.48 -0.30 -2.36
N ASP A 76 -14.12 -0.11 -1.10
CA ASP A 76 -13.67 1.17 -0.58
C ASP A 76 -12.27 1.59 -1.11
N GLU A 77 -11.47 0.64 -1.60
CA GLU A 77 -10.17 0.91 -2.24
C GLU A 77 -10.30 1.15 -3.76
N THR A 78 -11.50 1.01 -4.34
CA THR A 78 -11.79 1.21 -5.76
C THR A 78 -12.31 2.64 -6.04
N PRO A 79 -11.83 3.33 -7.09
CA PRO A 79 -12.35 4.64 -7.53
C PRO A 79 -13.86 4.61 -7.83
N GLU A 80 -14.54 5.73 -7.62
CA GLU A 80 -16.01 5.79 -7.68
C GLU A 80 -16.51 5.57 -9.11
N PHE A 81 -15.84 6.16 -10.11
CA PHE A 81 -16.21 5.94 -11.52
C PHE A 81 -16.17 4.46 -11.92
N GLN A 82 -15.25 3.66 -11.36
CA GLN A 82 -15.17 2.23 -11.67
C GLN A 82 -16.34 1.45 -11.06
N LYS A 83 -16.82 1.85 -9.88
CA LYS A 83 -18.02 1.26 -9.25
C LYS A 83 -19.26 1.57 -10.05
N GLN A 84 -19.41 2.83 -10.48
CA GLN A 84 -20.53 3.25 -11.33
C GLN A 84 -20.53 2.46 -12.63
N GLU A 85 -19.36 2.29 -13.26
CA GLU A 85 -19.24 1.52 -14.50
C GLU A 85 -19.56 0.03 -14.32
N LEU A 86 -19.26 -0.54 -13.14
CA LEU A 86 -19.71 -1.89 -12.79
C LEU A 86 -21.23 -2.00 -12.76
N VAL A 87 -21.93 -1.09 -12.08
CA VAL A 87 -23.40 -1.10 -12.01
C VAL A 87 -24.03 -0.81 -13.38
N LEU A 88 -23.47 0.14 -14.12
CA LEU A 88 -23.97 0.52 -15.45
C LEU A 88 -23.77 -0.58 -16.51
N SER A 89 -22.85 -1.52 -16.28
CA SER A 89 -22.68 -2.70 -17.15
C SER A 89 -24.00 -3.46 -17.38
N MET A 90 -24.90 -3.44 -16.40
CA MET A 90 -26.20 -4.10 -16.46
C MET A 90 -27.15 -3.48 -17.48
N ALA A 91 -27.03 -2.17 -17.74
CA ALA A 91 -27.84 -1.49 -18.74
C ALA A 91 -27.53 -1.95 -20.18
N HIS A 92 -26.38 -2.60 -20.42
CA HIS A 92 -26.01 -3.11 -21.74
C HIS A 92 -26.70 -4.45 -22.09
N CYS A 93 -27.36 -5.10 -21.12
CA CYS A 93 -27.98 -6.41 -21.25
C CYS A 93 -29.51 -6.41 -20.95
N PRO A 94 -30.37 -5.58 -21.56
CA PRO A 94 -31.81 -5.62 -21.26
C PRO A 94 -32.47 -6.95 -21.69
N PRO A 95 -33.44 -7.50 -20.93
CA PRO A 95 -33.89 -7.11 -19.58
C PRO A 95 -32.90 -7.40 -18.43
N GLY A 96 -31.98 -8.33 -18.64
CA GLY A 96 -30.86 -8.64 -17.74
C GLY A 96 -29.90 -9.67 -18.39
N PRO A 97 -28.69 -9.87 -17.83
CA PRO A 97 -27.80 -10.94 -18.28
C PRO A 97 -28.37 -12.31 -17.88
N HIS A 98 -28.24 -13.29 -18.77
CA HIS A 98 -28.53 -14.69 -18.49
C HIS A 98 -27.46 -15.30 -17.58
N ALA A 99 -26.21 -14.87 -17.73
CA ALA A 99 -25.09 -15.33 -16.92
C ALA A 99 -24.08 -14.22 -16.63
N VAL A 100 -23.43 -14.33 -15.47
CA VAL A 100 -22.27 -13.54 -15.08
C VAL A 100 -21.08 -14.48 -14.97
N LEU A 101 -20.03 -14.22 -15.75
CA LEU A 101 -18.80 -15.00 -15.69
C LEU A 101 -17.78 -14.26 -14.83
N LEU A 102 -17.44 -14.84 -13.68
CA LEU A 102 -16.38 -14.33 -12.81
C LEU A 102 -15.03 -14.93 -13.24
N VAL A 103 -14.25 -14.15 -13.98
CA VAL A 103 -12.98 -14.59 -14.57
C VAL A 103 -11.84 -14.52 -13.57
N ILE A 104 -11.23 -15.67 -13.30
CA ILE A 104 -10.11 -15.85 -12.38
C ILE A 104 -8.94 -16.48 -13.14
N ARG A 105 -7.73 -15.99 -12.87
CA ARG A 105 -6.48 -16.57 -13.39
C ARG A 105 -5.97 -17.61 -12.42
N VAL A 106 -5.66 -18.81 -12.93
CA VAL A 106 -5.09 -19.89 -12.09
C VAL A 106 -3.58 -19.78 -11.94
N ASP A 107 -2.90 -19.08 -12.85
CA ASP A 107 -1.43 -18.91 -12.81
C ASP A 107 -0.95 -17.92 -11.72
N VAL A 108 -1.84 -17.47 -10.83
CA VAL A 108 -1.55 -16.49 -9.78
C VAL A 108 -2.26 -16.89 -8.49
N LEU A 109 -1.52 -16.88 -7.38
CA LEU A 109 -2.07 -17.15 -6.04
C LEU A 109 -3.33 -16.31 -5.75
N TYR A 110 -4.43 -17.01 -5.44
CA TYR A 110 -5.70 -16.40 -5.08
C TYR A 110 -5.82 -16.25 -3.57
N THR A 111 -5.69 -15.03 -3.06
CA THR A 111 -5.68 -14.76 -1.61
C THR A 111 -7.09 -14.54 -1.06
N GLU A 112 -7.24 -14.65 0.26
CA GLU A 112 -8.47 -14.25 0.97
C GLU A 112 -8.87 -12.79 0.67
N LYS A 113 -7.91 -11.88 0.49
CA LYS A 113 -8.20 -10.49 0.10
C LYS A 113 -8.80 -10.44 -1.31
N ASN A 114 -8.32 -11.26 -2.24
CA ASN A 114 -8.89 -11.35 -3.60
C ASN A 114 -10.33 -11.83 -3.57
N SER A 115 -10.63 -12.86 -2.76
CA SER A 115 -11.97 -13.41 -2.59
C SER A 115 -12.95 -12.36 -2.03
N ARG A 116 -12.53 -11.64 -0.99
CA ARG A 116 -13.32 -10.54 -0.41
C ARG A 116 -13.54 -9.40 -1.40
N ALA A 117 -12.52 -9.04 -2.17
CA ALA A 117 -12.63 -8.03 -3.21
C ALA A 117 -13.67 -8.45 -4.25
N ALA A 118 -13.57 -9.66 -4.81
CA ALA A 118 -14.55 -10.17 -5.77
C ALA A 118 -15.97 -10.20 -5.18
N GLN A 119 -16.09 -10.63 -3.92
CA GLN A 119 -17.37 -10.69 -3.24
C GLN A 119 -18.03 -9.31 -3.13
N GLN A 120 -17.32 -8.33 -2.57
CA GLN A 120 -17.87 -6.98 -2.37
C GLN A 120 -18.21 -6.30 -3.70
N HIS A 121 -17.41 -6.51 -4.75
CA HIS A 121 -17.70 -5.93 -6.07
C HIS A 121 -18.95 -6.55 -6.69
N LEU A 122 -19.12 -7.89 -6.65
CA LEU A 122 -20.35 -8.52 -7.14
C LEU A 122 -21.58 -8.09 -6.35
N GLU A 123 -21.45 -7.92 -5.03
CA GLU A 123 -22.54 -7.47 -4.16
C GLU A 123 -23.02 -6.03 -4.47
N LEU A 124 -22.24 -5.20 -5.20
CA LEU A 124 -22.73 -3.92 -5.74
C LEU A 124 -23.86 -4.09 -6.75
N LEU A 125 -23.94 -5.25 -7.42
CA LEU A 125 -25.02 -5.56 -8.36
C LEU A 125 -26.25 -6.13 -7.64
N GLY A 126 -26.07 -6.66 -6.42
CA GLY A 126 -27.12 -7.25 -5.59
C GLY A 126 -26.76 -8.65 -5.09
N LYS A 127 -27.40 -9.09 -4.01
CA LYS A 127 -27.10 -10.38 -3.35
C LYS A 127 -27.48 -11.60 -4.19
N ASP A 128 -28.48 -11.49 -5.05
CA ASP A 128 -28.94 -12.60 -5.88
C ASP A 128 -28.05 -12.86 -7.11
N ILE A 129 -27.06 -11.99 -7.39
CA ILE A 129 -26.16 -12.13 -8.56
C ILE A 129 -25.44 -13.48 -8.57
N TRP A 130 -25.16 -14.04 -7.39
CA TRP A 130 -24.48 -15.31 -7.21
C TRP A 130 -25.28 -16.48 -7.80
N LYS A 131 -26.63 -16.39 -7.86
CA LYS A 131 -27.48 -17.40 -8.51
C LYS A 131 -27.28 -17.47 -10.01
N HIS A 132 -26.79 -16.40 -10.64
CA HIS A 132 -26.50 -16.33 -12.08
C HIS A 132 -25.00 -16.26 -12.38
N THR A 133 -24.14 -16.55 -11.40
CA THR A 133 -22.68 -16.46 -11.54
C THR A 133 -22.02 -17.82 -11.76
N ILE A 134 -21.14 -17.91 -12.75
CA ILE A 134 -20.25 -19.05 -13.03
C ILE A 134 -18.81 -18.58 -12.89
N VAL A 135 -17.96 -19.33 -12.19
CA VAL A 135 -16.53 -19.02 -12.09
C VAL A 135 -15.81 -19.53 -13.35
N VAL A 136 -15.07 -18.66 -14.04
CA VAL A 136 -14.30 -19.06 -15.22
C VAL A 136 -12.82 -18.99 -14.93
N PHE A 137 -12.16 -20.15 -14.96
CA PHE A 137 -10.72 -20.26 -14.81
C PHE A 137 -10.01 -20.08 -16.16
N THR A 138 -9.03 -19.20 -16.17
CA THR A 138 -8.22 -18.86 -17.35
C THR A 138 -6.75 -19.13 -17.07
N TYR A 139 -5.96 -19.36 -18.13
CA TYR A 139 -4.54 -19.72 -18.07
C TYR A 139 -4.28 -21.10 -17.43
N SER A 140 -5.20 -22.05 -17.62
CA SER A 140 -5.05 -23.43 -17.10
C SER A 140 -3.88 -24.20 -17.71
N ASP A 141 -3.44 -23.80 -18.89
CA ASP A 141 -2.23 -24.25 -19.58
C ASP A 141 -0.93 -24.02 -18.76
N ARG A 142 -0.95 -23.12 -17.78
CA ARG A 142 0.21 -22.77 -16.95
C ARG A 142 0.31 -23.57 -15.65
N LEU A 143 -0.65 -24.44 -15.37
CA LEU A 143 -0.56 -25.38 -14.25
C LEU A 143 0.43 -26.47 -14.65
N GLN A 144 1.53 -26.58 -13.89
CA GLN A 144 2.60 -27.57 -14.09
C GLN A 144 2.10 -28.96 -13.66
N ASP A 145 1.23 -29.57 -14.47
CA ASP A 145 0.66 -30.92 -14.34
C ASP A 145 -0.45 -31.12 -13.28
N GLN A 146 -0.93 -30.06 -12.62
CA GLN A 146 -2.12 -30.12 -11.76
C GLN A 146 -3.40 -29.84 -12.56
N THR A 147 -4.46 -30.62 -12.30
CA THR A 147 -5.79 -30.28 -12.85
C THR A 147 -6.39 -29.08 -12.10
N VAL A 148 -7.35 -28.37 -12.70
CA VAL A 148 -8.01 -27.24 -12.02
C VAL A 148 -8.80 -27.72 -10.80
N GLU A 149 -9.31 -28.95 -10.84
CA GLU A 149 -9.96 -29.62 -9.71
C GLU A 149 -8.97 -29.79 -8.56
N GLN A 150 -7.77 -30.31 -8.83
CA GLN A 150 -6.71 -30.46 -7.83
C GLN A 150 -6.19 -29.12 -7.30
N HIS A 151 -6.16 -28.10 -8.15
CA HIS A 151 -5.86 -26.72 -7.76
C HIS A 151 -6.92 -26.27 -6.75
N VAL A 152 -8.19 -26.23 -7.15
CA VAL A 152 -9.29 -25.86 -6.25
C VAL A 152 -9.30 -26.70 -4.96
N GLU A 153 -8.97 -27.99 -5.00
CA GLU A 153 -8.95 -28.90 -3.85
C GLU A 153 -7.74 -28.84 -2.91
N SER A 154 -6.66 -28.15 -3.26
CA SER A 154 -5.45 -28.10 -2.45
C SER A 154 -5.59 -27.26 -1.16
N GLU A 155 -4.84 -27.58 -0.10
CA GLU A 155 -4.95 -26.92 1.22
C GLU A 155 -4.66 -25.40 1.20
N GLY A 156 -4.00 -24.88 0.15
CA GLY A 156 -3.80 -23.44 -0.07
C GLY A 156 -4.99 -22.71 -0.71
N GLU A 157 -6.02 -23.46 -1.15
CA GLU A 157 -7.06 -23.02 -2.09
C GLU A 157 -8.49 -23.21 -1.57
N ALA A 158 -8.66 -23.51 -0.28
CA ALA A 158 -9.96 -23.48 0.42
C ALA A 158 -10.73 -22.15 0.21
N VAL A 159 -10.02 -21.06 -0.09
CA VAL A 159 -10.60 -19.76 -0.45
C VAL A 159 -11.33 -19.82 -1.80
N LEU A 160 -10.76 -20.49 -2.80
CA LEU A 160 -11.37 -20.69 -4.12
C LEU A 160 -12.56 -21.65 -4.02
N GLN A 161 -12.44 -22.76 -3.27
CA GLN A 161 -13.58 -23.64 -3.01
C GLN A 161 -14.76 -22.91 -2.41
N ARG A 162 -14.52 -22.05 -1.41
CA ARG A 162 -15.59 -21.25 -0.80
C ARG A 162 -16.25 -20.30 -1.81
N LEU A 163 -15.47 -19.70 -2.71
CA LEU A 163 -15.98 -18.82 -3.75
C LEU A 163 -16.79 -19.58 -4.81
N VAL A 164 -16.30 -20.73 -5.26
CA VAL A 164 -16.99 -21.64 -6.19
C VAL A 164 -18.25 -22.21 -5.55
N GLY A 165 -18.21 -22.54 -4.26
CA GLY A 165 -19.38 -22.96 -3.47
C GLY A 165 -20.46 -21.89 -3.40
N LYS A 166 -20.10 -20.61 -3.25
CA LYS A 166 -21.06 -19.49 -3.35
C LYS A 166 -21.72 -19.40 -4.73
N CYS A 167 -21.04 -19.86 -5.78
CA CYS A 167 -21.56 -19.94 -7.12
C CYS A 167 -22.28 -21.28 -7.40
N GLY A 168 -22.70 -22.03 -6.37
CA GLY A 168 -23.40 -23.31 -6.55
C GLY A 168 -22.52 -24.41 -7.15
N ASN A 169 -21.22 -24.38 -6.89
CA ASN A 169 -20.21 -25.27 -7.47
C ASN A 169 -20.09 -25.20 -9.00
N ARG A 170 -20.53 -24.09 -9.61
CA ARG A 170 -20.43 -23.88 -11.06
C ARG A 170 -19.11 -23.20 -11.40
N TYR A 171 -18.25 -23.92 -12.09
CA TYR A 171 -17.06 -23.36 -12.71
C TYR A 171 -16.80 -23.99 -14.07
N HIS A 172 -16.09 -23.27 -14.93
CA HIS A 172 -15.68 -23.73 -16.25
C HIS A 172 -14.23 -23.31 -16.53
N VAL A 173 -13.49 -24.13 -17.28
CA VAL A 173 -12.06 -23.95 -17.51
C VAL A 173 -11.82 -23.64 -18.99
N PHE A 174 -11.21 -22.48 -19.27
CA PHE A 174 -10.78 -22.11 -20.61
C PHE A 174 -9.27 -22.25 -20.77
N ASN A 175 -8.85 -23.05 -21.75
CA ASN A 175 -7.48 -23.10 -22.20
C ASN A 175 -7.27 -22.06 -23.30
N ILE A 176 -6.45 -21.04 -23.03
CA ILE A 176 -6.32 -19.88 -23.92
C ILE A 176 -5.52 -20.23 -25.19
N ASP A 177 -4.62 -21.21 -25.14
CA ASP A 177 -3.70 -21.56 -26.23
C ASP A 177 -4.27 -22.61 -27.20
N ARG A 178 -5.34 -23.31 -26.82
CA ARG A 178 -6.01 -24.33 -27.66
C ARG A 178 -7.50 -24.03 -27.74
N TYR A 179 -7.88 -23.15 -28.66
CA TYR A 179 -9.29 -22.95 -28.99
C TYR A 179 -9.92 -24.30 -29.37
N SER A 180 -10.95 -24.71 -28.63
CA SER A 180 -11.86 -25.78 -29.03
C SER A 180 -13.28 -25.25 -28.97
N GLY A 181 -14.02 -25.36 -30.08
CA GLY A 181 -15.45 -25.05 -30.10
C GLY A 181 -16.27 -25.86 -29.09
N THR A 182 -15.73 -26.97 -28.58
CA THR A 182 -16.34 -27.77 -27.51
C THR A 182 -16.42 -27.03 -26.18
N GLN A 183 -15.37 -26.31 -25.77
CA GLN A 183 -15.36 -25.55 -24.50
C GLN A 183 -16.46 -24.48 -24.49
N VAL A 184 -16.60 -23.76 -25.61
CA VAL A 184 -17.64 -22.73 -25.76
C VAL A 184 -19.03 -23.37 -25.73
N LYS A 185 -19.21 -24.52 -26.38
CA LYS A 185 -20.48 -25.26 -26.36
C LYS A 185 -20.85 -25.71 -24.94
N GLU A 186 -19.92 -26.33 -24.23
CA GLU A 186 -20.09 -26.77 -22.83
C GLU A 186 -20.41 -25.60 -21.89
N LEU A 187 -19.76 -24.44 -22.07
CA LEU A 187 -20.09 -23.23 -21.31
C LEU A 187 -21.54 -22.78 -21.56
N LEU A 188 -21.98 -22.78 -22.82
CA LEU A 188 -23.34 -22.35 -23.18
C LEU A 188 -24.40 -23.32 -22.64
N GLU A 189 -24.15 -24.63 -22.69
CA GLU A 189 -25.00 -25.66 -22.08
C GLU A 189 -25.08 -25.46 -20.55
N MET A 190 -23.96 -25.20 -19.88
CA MET A 190 -23.94 -24.90 -18.44
C MET A 190 -24.75 -23.64 -18.09
N ILE A 191 -24.75 -22.63 -18.98
CA ILE A 191 -25.57 -21.43 -18.81
C ILE A 191 -27.06 -21.75 -18.97
N GLU A 192 -27.44 -22.59 -19.94
CA GLU A 192 -28.83 -23.03 -20.13
C GLU A 192 -29.35 -23.80 -18.91
N ASP A 193 -28.54 -24.72 -18.36
CA ASP A 193 -28.88 -25.47 -17.16
C ASP A 193 -29.05 -24.55 -15.95
N MET A 194 -28.14 -23.59 -15.78
CA MET A 194 -28.21 -22.58 -14.72
C MET A 194 -29.47 -21.72 -14.83
N VAL A 195 -29.77 -21.20 -16.02
CA VAL A 195 -30.95 -20.35 -16.25
C VAL A 195 -32.23 -21.15 -16.02
N SER A 196 -32.26 -22.41 -16.47
CA SER A 196 -33.38 -23.33 -16.22
C SER A 196 -33.60 -23.57 -14.72
N GLY A 197 -32.52 -23.79 -13.97
CA GLY A 197 -32.55 -23.92 -12.51
C GLY A 197 -33.02 -22.66 -11.77
N ASN A 198 -32.86 -21.48 -12.38
CA ASN A 198 -33.34 -20.19 -11.87
C ASN A 198 -34.75 -19.83 -12.35
N GLY A 199 -35.54 -20.80 -12.82
CA GLY A 199 -36.92 -20.58 -13.27
C GLY A 199 -37.02 -19.94 -14.66
N GLY A 200 -35.96 -20.05 -15.47
CA GLY A 200 -35.96 -19.58 -16.85
C GLY A 200 -35.74 -18.08 -17.04
N SER A 201 -35.50 -17.34 -15.94
CA SER A 201 -35.34 -15.89 -15.97
C SER A 201 -33.88 -15.46 -16.03
N CYS A 202 -33.62 -14.38 -16.77
CA CYS A 202 -32.36 -13.67 -16.68
C CYS A 202 -32.25 -12.95 -15.32
N TYR A 203 -31.04 -12.64 -14.90
CA TYR A 203 -30.81 -11.89 -13.69
C TYR A 203 -31.45 -10.48 -13.78
N GLU A 204 -32.34 -10.18 -12.85
CA GLU A 204 -32.98 -8.87 -12.75
C GLU A 204 -32.30 -8.06 -11.64
N MET A 205 -31.74 -6.91 -12.00
CA MET A 205 -31.17 -5.98 -11.03
C MET A 205 -32.26 -5.02 -10.52
N ASP A 206 -32.12 -4.55 -9.28
CA ASP A 206 -32.93 -3.47 -8.75
C ASP A 206 -32.83 -2.23 -9.67
N GLN A 207 -33.96 -1.91 -10.31
CA GLN A 207 -34.10 -0.78 -11.22
C GLN A 207 -33.85 0.55 -10.50
N THR A 208 -34.12 0.62 -9.19
CA THR A 208 -33.87 1.81 -8.36
C THR A 208 -32.37 2.10 -8.30
N CYS A 209 -31.57 1.09 -7.95
CA CYS A 209 -30.11 1.18 -7.94
C CYS A 209 -29.54 1.59 -9.31
N LEU A 210 -30.04 0.98 -10.40
CA LEU A 210 -29.60 1.33 -11.75
C LEU A 210 -29.93 2.79 -12.11
N TYR A 211 -31.13 3.25 -11.76
CA TYR A 211 -31.59 4.60 -12.01
C TYR A 211 -30.77 5.63 -11.22
N GLU A 212 -30.51 5.39 -9.94
CA GLU A 212 -29.68 6.26 -9.10
C GLU A 212 -28.27 6.46 -9.68
N VAL A 213 -27.62 5.38 -10.13
CA VAL A 213 -26.28 5.47 -10.73
C VAL A 213 -26.32 6.20 -12.09
N LYS A 214 -27.35 5.99 -12.91
CA LYS A 214 -27.54 6.73 -14.18
C LYS A 214 -27.72 8.23 -13.93
N GLU A 215 -28.56 8.60 -12.97
CA GLU A 215 -28.79 10.00 -12.59
C GLU A 215 -27.53 10.65 -12.02
N MET A 216 -26.79 9.93 -11.18
CA MET A 216 -25.51 10.39 -10.67
C MET A 216 -24.51 10.64 -11.82
N ARG A 217 -24.42 9.74 -12.81
CA ARG A 217 -23.57 9.92 -13.99
C ARG A 217 -23.97 11.15 -14.81
N ARG A 218 -25.27 11.40 -15.00
CA ARG A 218 -25.78 12.59 -15.70
C ARG A 218 -25.38 13.89 -14.98
N VAL A 219 -25.53 13.94 -13.66
CA VAL A 219 -25.11 15.10 -12.85
C VAL A 219 -23.60 15.31 -12.91
N VAL A 220 -22.81 14.24 -12.89
CA VAL A 220 -21.35 14.28 -13.04
C VAL A 220 -20.97 14.85 -14.41
N GLU A 221 -21.62 14.42 -15.48
CA GLU A 221 -21.38 14.92 -16.85
C GLU A 221 -21.67 16.41 -16.98
N GLU A 222 -22.78 16.89 -16.41
CA GLU A 222 -23.12 18.32 -16.42
C GLU A 222 -22.07 19.16 -15.67
N LYS A 223 -21.67 18.72 -14.46
CA LYS A 223 -20.64 19.40 -13.67
C LYS A 223 -19.27 19.38 -14.36
N ALA A 224 -18.92 18.25 -15.00
CA ALA A 224 -17.69 18.11 -15.75
C ALA A 224 -17.65 19.06 -16.94
N HIS A 225 -18.75 19.21 -17.66
CA HIS A 225 -18.88 20.18 -18.74
C HIS A 225 -18.67 21.61 -18.25
N LYS A 226 -19.33 22.00 -17.14
CA LYS A 226 -19.14 23.33 -16.51
C LYS A 226 -17.68 23.58 -16.12
N ARG A 227 -17.02 22.58 -15.50
CA ARG A 227 -15.60 22.66 -15.13
C ARG A 227 -14.70 22.83 -16.36
N LYS A 228 -14.95 22.08 -17.43
CA LYS A 228 -14.21 22.17 -18.68
C LYS A 228 -14.31 23.57 -19.31
N MET A 229 -15.51 24.14 -19.33
CA MET A 229 -15.74 25.51 -19.82
C MET A 229 -14.99 26.54 -18.98
N MET A 230 -15.07 26.44 -17.64
CA MET A 230 -14.34 27.33 -16.71
C MET A 230 -12.81 27.29 -16.95
N VAL A 231 -12.22 26.10 -17.11
CA VAL A 231 -10.78 25.95 -17.36
C VAL A 231 -10.40 26.52 -18.74
N GLN A 232 -11.27 26.36 -19.74
CA GLN A 232 -11.03 26.89 -21.08
C GLN A 232 -11.10 28.43 -21.09
N GLU A 233 -12.06 29.03 -20.38
CA GLU A 233 -12.15 30.50 -20.22
C GLU A 233 -10.91 31.06 -19.52
N GLN A 234 -10.46 30.43 -18.42
CA GLN A 234 -9.22 30.83 -17.73
C GLN A 234 -8.00 30.80 -18.65
N ARG A 235 -7.93 29.78 -19.52
CA ARG A 235 -6.88 29.68 -20.54
C ARG A 235 -6.98 30.78 -21.58
N ASP A 236 -8.19 31.15 -21.99
CA ASP A 236 -8.42 32.15 -23.03
C ASP A 236 -8.08 33.57 -22.57
N VAL A 237 -8.33 33.91 -21.30
CA VAL A 237 -7.89 35.18 -20.69
C VAL A 237 -6.38 35.40 -20.83
N HIS A 238 -5.59 34.32 -20.78
CA HIS A 238 -4.13 34.39 -20.84
C HIS A 238 -3.55 34.15 -22.25
N LYS A 239 -4.38 33.88 -23.27
CA LYS A 239 -3.93 33.65 -24.66
C LYS A 239 -3.25 34.87 -25.31
N GLY A 240 -3.32 36.06 -24.69
CA GLY A 240 -2.63 37.28 -25.14
C GLY A 240 -1.31 37.59 -24.42
N HIS A 241 -0.99 36.92 -23.32
CA HIS A 241 0.27 37.10 -22.60
C HIS A 241 1.31 36.10 -23.10
N ASN A 242 2.10 36.50 -24.10
CA ASN A 242 3.20 35.70 -24.63
C ASN A 242 4.37 35.63 -23.63
N CYS A 243 4.25 34.75 -22.63
CA CYS A 243 5.34 34.41 -21.72
C CYS A 243 6.04 33.14 -22.22
N SER A 244 6.82 33.27 -23.31
CA SER A 244 7.63 32.15 -23.80
C SER A 244 8.84 31.97 -22.89
N LEU A 245 8.94 30.83 -22.23
CA LEU A 245 10.04 30.53 -21.31
C LEU A 245 11.14 29.78 -22.04
N SER A 246 12.28 30.44 -22.27
CA SER A 246 13.50 29.80 -22.82
C SER A 246 14.06 28.69 -21.91
N SER A 247 13.69 28.71 -20.63
CA SER A 247 13.99 27.65 -19.67
C SER A 247 12.79 27.36 -18.78
N ILE A 248 12.44 26.08 -18.63
CA ILE A 248 11.37 25.62 -17.74
C ILE A 248 11.97 24.78 -16.61
N ARG A 249 11.72 25.15 -15.34
CA ARG A 249 12.19 24.43 -14.15
C ARG A 249 11.00 23.90 -13.37
N MET A 250 10.96 22.60 -13.14
CA MET A 250 9.82 21.92 -12.49
C MET A 250 10.31 21.01 -11.36
N VAL A 251 9.50 20.89 -10.31
CA VAL A 251 9.72 19.95 -9.21
C VAL A 251 8.53 19.00 -9.14
N LEU A 252 8.80 17.69 -9.20
CA LEU A 252 7.77 16.65 -9.11
C LEU A 252 7.56 16.26 -7.65
N LEU A 253 6.37 16.51 -7.11
CA LEU A 253 5.96 16.19 -5.74
C LEU A 253 4.86 15.12 -5.75
N GLY A 254 4.66 14.43 -4.62
CA GLY A 254 3.56 13.47 -4.43
C GLY A 254 3.98 12.23 -3.66
N TYR A 255 3.01 11.39 -3.32
CA TYR A 255 3.26 10.16 -2.56
C TYR A 255 4.09 9.12 -3.33
N ARG A 256 4.59 8.12 -2.62
CA ARG A 256 5.42 7.05 -3.18
C ARG A 256 4.63 6.26 -4.23
N ARG A 257 5.28 5.95 -5.37
CA ARG A 257 4.68 5.23 -6.51
C ARG A 257 3.56 6.02 -7.22
N SER A 258 3.49 7.34 -7.05
CA SER A 258 2.60 8.22 -7.81
C SER A 258 3.01 8.43 -9.27
N GLY A 259 4.10 7.81 -9.74
CA GLY A 259 4.55 7.93 -11.14
C GLY A 259 5.55 9.06 -11.44
N LYS A 260 6.05 9.80 -10.43
CA LYS A 260 7.01 10.91 -10.63
C LYS A 260 8.21 10.56 -11.54
N SER A 261 8.93 9.48 -11.23
CA SER A 261 10.10 9.08 -12.01
C SER A 261 9.74 8.70 -13.45
N SER A 262 8.57 8.10 -13.66
CA SER A 262 8.03 7.79 -15.00
C SER A 262 7.71 9.08 -15.76
N ILE A 263 7.12 10.08 -15.10
CA ILE A 263 6.86 11.39 -15.70
C ILE A 263 8.15 12.06 -16.15
N ARG A 264 9.18 12.08 -15.28
CA ARG A 264 10.49 12.63 -15.64
C ARG A 264 11.06 11.91 -16.87
N ASN A 265 10.96 10.60 -16.93
CA ASN A 265 11.45 9.81 -18.06
C ASN A 265 10.66 10.10 -19.35
N ASN A 266 9.33 10.25 -19.25
CA ASN A 266 8.47 10.67 -20.37
C ASN A 266 8.86 12.04 -20.92
N ILE A 267 9.10 13.01 -20.04
CA ILE A 267 9.50 14.38 -20.43
C ILE A 267 10.82 14.36 -21.24
N PHE A 268 11.74 13.44 -20.94
CA PHE A 268 13.04 13.36 -21.60
C PHE A 268 13.16 12.22 -22.63
N GLY A 269 12.07 11.51 -22.94
CA GLY A 269 12.07 10.38 -23.87
C GLY A 269 13.02 9.23 -23.49
N ARG A 270 13.25 9.01 -22.18
CA ARG A 270 14.16 7.97 -21.68
C ARG A 270 13.39 6.71 -21.27
N GLU A 271 14.00 5.55 -21.48
CA GLU A 271 13.42 4.29 -20.98
C GLU A 271 13.38 4.24 -19.45
N ASN A 272 12.36 3.58 -18.92
CA ASN A 272 12.19 3.35 -17.49
C ASN A 272 13.14 2.26 -17.00
N THR A 273 14.40 2.60 -16.72
CA THR A 273 15.45 1.62 -16.38
C THR A 273 15.55 1.26 -14.88
N GLY A 274 14.48 1.41 -14.09
CA GLY A 274 14.50 0.88 -12.72
C GLY A 274 13.23 1.07 -11.87
N LEU A 275 12.86 0.04 -11.10
CA LEU A 275 11.79 0.04 -10.09
C LEU A 275 12.24 0.56 -8.70
N LYS A 276 13.46 1.11 -8.62
CA LYS A 276 14.07 1.52 -7.35
C LYS A 276 13.39 2.78 -6.78
N ARG A 277 13.34 2.88 -5.44
CA ARG A 277 12.84 4.08 -4.75
C ARG A 277 13.73 5.29 -5.10
N THR A 278 13.12 6.39 -5.53
CA THR A 278 13.75 7.72 -5.47
C THR A 278 13.92 8.10 -4.00
N SER A 279 15.14 7.93 -3.48
CA SER A 279 15.49 8.21 -2.08
C SER A 279 16.16 9.57 -1.89
N GLN A 280 16.65 10.18 -2.96
CA GLN A 280 17.23 11.52 -3.00
C GLN A 280 16.66 12.26 -4.20
N CYS A 281 16.63 13.59 -4.14
CA CYS A 281 16.20 14.40 -5.28
C CYS A 281 17.14 14.20 -6.48
N VAL A 282 16.56 13.86 -7.63
CA VAL A 282 17.30 13.69 -8.88
C VAL A 282 16.98 14.85 -9.81
N LYS A 283 17.95 15.75 -9.99
CA LYS A 283 17.89 16.81 -11.00
C LYS A 283 18.28 16.24 -12.36
N THR A 284 17.45 16.49 -13.37
CA THR A 284 17.76 16.19 -14.77
C THR A 284 17.49 17.43 -15.61
N GLN A 285 18.44 17.79 -16.47
CA GLN A 285 18.37 18.95 -17.33
C GLN A 285 18.73 18.54 -18.75
N SER A 286 17.91 18.93 -19.72
CA SER A 286 18.13 18.68 -21.15
C SER A 286 17.36 19.70 -21.97
N GLU A 287 17.79 19.92 -23.20
CA GLU A 287 17.01 20.63 -24.20
C GLU A 287 15.89 19.72 -24.72
N VAL A 288 14.66 20.22 -24.77
CA VAL A 288 13.49 19.54 -25.32
C VAL A 288 12.68 20.57 -26.10
N SER A 289 12.45 20.33 -27.39
CA SER A 289 11.70 21.23 -28.29
C SER A 289 12.22 22.68 -28.26
N GLY A 290 13.53 22.88 -28.22
CA GLY A 290 14.19 24.20 -28.21
C GLY A 290 14.22 24.93 -26.86
N ASN A 291 13.64 24.34 -25.81
CA ASN A 291 13.64 24.92 -24.45
C ASN A 291 14.54 24.12 -23.50
N VAL A 292 15.24 24.81 -22.60
CA VAL A 292 16.05 24.16 -21.56
C VAL A 292 15.16 23.71 -20.40
N ILE A 293 14.83 22.42 -20.36
CA ILE A 293 13.96 21.83 -19.35
C ILE A 293 14.79 21.27 -18.20
N THR A 294 14.47 21.69 -16.97
CA THR A 294 14.99 21.11 -15.73
C THR A 294 13.84 20.48 -14.95
N VAL A 295 13.94 19.19 -14.62
CA VAL A 295 13.00 18.49 -13.75
C VAL A 295 13.75 17.94 -12.55
N VAL A 296 13.23 18.20 -11.35
CA VAL A 296 13.70 17.58 -10.11
C VAL A 296 12.67 16.56 -9.65
N ASP A 297 13.05 15.28 -9.68
CA ASP A 297 12.25 14.18 -9.12
C ASP A 297 12.54 14.06 -7.62
N THR A 298 11.53 14.23 -6.77
CA THR A 298 11.69 14.17 -5.32
C THR A 298 11.35 12.77 -4.76
N PRO A 299 11.86 12.42 -3.56
CA PRO A 299 11.36 11.26 -2.84
C PRO A 299 9.86 11.34 -2.59
N GLY A 300 9.18 10.21 -2.69
CA GLY A 300 7.75 10.11 -2.37
C GLY A 300 7.51 9.74 -0.91
N TRP A 301 6.58 10.45 -0.27
CA TRP A 301 6.09 10.17 1.07
C TRP A 301 5.02 9.07 1.09
N TRP A 302 4.65 8.59 2.27
CA TRP A 302 3.56 7.62 2.41
C TRP A 302 2.20 8.30 2.24
N LYS A 303 1.31 7.70 1.44
CA LYS A 303 0.04 8.30 0.98
C LYS A 303 -0.84 8.87 2.10
N THR A 304 -0.84 8.24 3.27
CA THR A 304 -1.71 8.55 4.41
C THR A 304 -0.95 8.83 5.70
N LEU A 305 0.38 8.97 5.63
CA LEU A 305 1.20 9.22 6.83
C LEU A 305 1.29 10.71 7.08
N ALA A 306 1.11 11.14 8.33
CA ALA A 306 1.28 12.53 8.72
C ALA A 306 2.73 12.99 8.53
N ILE A 307 2.94 14.30 8.37
CA ILE A 307 4.28 14.87 8.22
C ILE A 307 5.14 14.62 9.46
N ARG A 308 4.54 14.63 10.65
CA ARG A 308 5.25 14.35 11.91
C ARG A 308 5.90 12.98 11.88
N ASP A 309 5.20 11.99 11.34
CA ASP A 309 5.62 10.58 11.28
C ASP A 309 6.51 10.26 10.07
N THR A 310 6.66 11.18 9.12
CA THR A 310 7.55 11.01 7.95
C THR A 310 9.00 11.19 8.37
N ALA A 311 9.91 10.33 7.88
CA ALA A 311 11.34 10.42 8.20
C ALA A 311 11.91 11.82 7.91
N GLU A 312 12.70 12.36 8.84
CA GLU A 312 13.21 13.73 8.74
C GLU A 312 14.08 13.92 7.50
N LEU A 313 14.82 12.88 7.10
CA LEU A 313 15.61 12.89 5.88
C LEU A 313 14.76 13.11 4.62
N ASP A 314 13.56 12.53 4.56
CA ASP A 314 12.66 12.70 3.43
C ASP A 314 12.04 14.11 3.43
N LYS A 315 11.70 14.69 4.59
CA LYS A 315 11.25 16.09 4.69
C LYS A 315 12.31 17.06 4.19
N GLN A 316 13.56 16.85 4.61
CA GLN A 316 14.69 17.67 4.20
C GLN A 316 14.99 17.53 2.70
N GLU A 317 14.80 16.35 2.10
CA GLU A 317 14.89 16.16 0.65
C GLU A 317 13.78 16.93 -0.10
N ILE A 318 12.53 16.87 0.37
CA ILE A 318 11.42 17.65 -0.21
C ILE A 318 11.75 19.15 -0.19
N LEU A 319 12.23 19.68 0.92
CA LEU A 319 12.65 21.09 1.02
C LEU A 319 13.86 21.42 0.14
N ARG A 320 14.85 20.52 0.11
CA ARG A 320 16.07 20.67 -0.69
C ARG A 320 15.77 20.69 -2.19
N SER A 321 14.71 20.03 -2.64
CA SER A 321 14.32 19.98 -4.05
C SER A 321 14.23 21.38 -4.68
N ILE A 322 13.69 22.36 -3.95
CA ILE A 322 13.57 23.75 -4.38
C ILE A 322 14.95 24.40 -4.55
N CYS A 323 15.90 24.07 -3.66
CA CYS A 323 17.28 24.58 -3.73
C CYS A 323 18.07 24.04 -4.93
N LEU A 324 17.61 22.97 -5.59
CA LEU A 324 18.27 22.39 -6.77
C LEU A 324 17.88 23.10 -8.08
N CYS A 325 16.90 24.00 -8.03
CA CYS A 325 16.37 24.75 -9.17
C CYS A 325 16.53 26.28 -9.02
N PRO A 326 17.73 26.85 -8.83
CA PRO A 326 17.89 28.29 -8.73
C PRO A 326 17.43 29.00 -10.03
N PRO A 327 16.83 30.21 -9.94
CA PRO A 327 16.49 30.94 -8.70
C PRO A 327 15.27 30.37 -7.93
N GLY A 328 14.43 29.59 -8.60
CA GLY A 328 13.35 28.77 -8.04
C GLY A 328 12.62 28.01 -9.17
N PRO A 329 11.78 27.00 -8.88
CA PRO A 329 11.03 26.31 -9.92
C PRO A 329 9.88 27.17 -10.47
N HIS A 330 9.62 27.08 -11.78
CA HIS A 330 8.44 27.67 -12.41
C HIS A 330 7.16 26.92 -12.01
N ALA A 331 7.23 25.59 -11.86
CA ALA A 331 6.10 24.77 -11.46
C ALA A 331 6.42 23.71 -10.42
N LEU A 332 5.48 23.50 -9.51
CA LEU A 332 5.39 22.35 -8.61
C LEU A 332 4.34 21.40 -9.20
N LEU A 333 4.78 20.24 -9.69
CA LEU A 333 3.91 19.25 -10.30
C LEU A 333 3.52 18.22 -9.25
N LEU A 334 2.29 18.31 -8.75
CA LEU A 334 1.78 17.44 -7.70
C LEU A 334 1.12 16.20 -8.30
N THR A 335 1.74 15.03 -8.11
CA THR A 335 1.37 13.80 -8.80
C THR A 335 0.36 12.94 -8.04
N LEU A 336 -0.73 12.57 -8.71
CA LEU A 336 -1.74 11.61 -8.25
C LEU A 336 -1.91 10.50 -9.28
N ARG A 337 -2.29 9.30 -8.83
CA ARG A 337 -2.70 8.20 -9.72
C ARG A 337 -4.21 8.18 -9.84
N LEU A 338 -4.72 8.01 -11.05
CA LEU A 338 -6.16 7.91 -11.34
C LEU A 338 -6.77 6.58 -10.91
N ASP A 339 -5.94 5.56 -10.71
CA ASP A 339 -6.37 4.20 -10.38
C ASP A 339 -6.55 3.95 -8.89
N MET A 340 -6.43 5.01 -8.08
CA MET A 340 -6.59 4.98 -6.64
C MET A 340 -7.63 6.03 -6.23
N PRO A 341 -8.52 5.73 -5.27
CA PRO A 341 -9.38 6.75 -4.68
C PRO A 341 -8.53 7.77 -3.91
N PHE A 342 -9.05 8.99 -3.79
CA PHE A 342 -8.45 10.07 -3.02
C PHE A 342 -9.45 10.54 -1.93
N ARG A 343 -9.12 10.28 -0.67
CA ARG A 343 -9.99 10.53 0.49
C ARG A 343 -9.33 11.51 1.46
N ASP A 344 -10.05 11.82 2.52
CA ASP A 344 -9.67 12.69 3.63
C ASP A 344 -8.26 12.41 4.19
N LYS A 345 -7.91 11.14 4.44
CA LYS A 345 -6.60 10.75 4.99
C LYS A 345 -5.46 11.11 4.03
N GLU A 346 -5.66 10.92 2.72
CA GLU A 346 -4.69 11.33 1.72
C GLU A 346 -4.60 12.84 1.60
N MET A 347 -5.73 13.54 1.68
CA MET A 347 -5.78 14.99 1.64
C MET A 347 -5.01 15.60 2.81
N ASN A 348 -5.27 15.17 4.04
CA ASN A 348 -4.59 15.64 5.24
C ASN A 348 -3.07 15.43 5.14
N SER A 349 -2.64 14.22 4.77
CA SER A 349 -1.23 13.91 4.57
C SER A 349 -0.61 14.82 3.50
N LEU A 350 -1.27 14.98 2.35
CA LEU A 350 -0.78 15.79 1.25
C LEU A 350 -0.66 17.27 1.63
N GLU A 351 -1.66 17.83 2.31
CA GLU A 351 -1.65 19.21 2.78
C GLU A 351 -0.52 19.48 3.76
N GLU A 352 -0.31 18.60 4.75
CA GLU A 352 0.80 18.72 5.70
C GLU A 352 2.17 18.69 4.99
N HIS A 353 2.34 17.84 3.98
CA HIS A 353 3.59 17.76 3.21
C HIS A 353 3.80 18.99 2.31
N MET A 354 2.76 19.48 1.65
CA MET A 354 2.82 20.73 0.88
C MET A 354 3.04 21.94 1.79
N GLY A 355 2.56 21.88 3.03
CA GLY A 355 2.80 22.87 4.08
C GLY A 355 4.27 23.12 4.40
N LEU A 356 5.17 22.15 4.14
CA LEU A 356 6.63 22.36 4.24
C LEU A 356 7.12 23.48 3.31
N LEU A 357 6.50 23.63 2.15
CA LEU A 357 6.83 24.66 1.16
C LEU A 357 6.09 25.97 1.47
N GLY A 358 5.07 25.93 2.33
CA GLY A 358 4.25 27.08 2.72
C GLY A 358 3.15 27.40 1.71
N GLU A 359 2.21 28.24 2.12
CA GLU A 359 0.95 28.50 1.40
C GLU A 359 1.13 29.04 -0.03
N ARG A 360 2.24 29.75 -0.30
CA ARG A 360 2.52 30.28 -1.64
C ARG A 360 2.79 29.17 -2.67
N ALA A 361 3.19 27.98 -2.24
CA ALA A 361 3.45 26.85 -3.13
C ALA A 361 2.23 26.51 -4.00
N TRP A 362 1.02 26.60 -3.44
CA TRP A 362 -0.23 26.32 -4.17
C TRP A 362 -0.42 27.21 -5.40
N LYS A 363 0.08 28.45 -5.38
CA LYS A 363 0.01 29.36 -6.55
C LYS A 363 0.84 28.89 -7.74
N HIS A 364 1.85 28.05 -7.49
CA HIS A 364 2.73 27.47 -8.52
C HIS A 364 2.51 25.96 -8.69
N THR A 365 1.41 25.40 -8.18
CA THR A 365 1.11 23.97 -8.26
C THR A 365 0.17 23.64 -9.43
N ILE A 366 0.56 22.65 -10.24
CA ILE A 366 -0.30 21.98 -11.22
C ILE A 366 -0.52 20.54 -10.75
N LEU A 367 -1.78 20.11 -10.70
CA LEU A 367 -2.12 18.73 -10.36
C LEU A 367 -1.89 17.81 -11.56
N LEU A 368 -1.07 16.78 -11.40
CA LEU A 368 -0.65 15.90 -12.47
C LEU A 368 -1.18 14.49 -12.23
N PHE A 369 -2.17 14.10 -13.03
CA PHE A 369 -2.76 12.77 -13.00
C PHE A 369 -1.93 11.80 -13.84
N THR A 370 -1.53 10.70 -13.22
CA THR A 370 -0.82 9.59 -13.85
C THR A 370 -1.75 8.42 -14.08
N HIS A 371 -1.33 7.51 -14.96
CA HIS A 371 -2.15 6.42 -15.46
C HIS A 371 -3.40 6.90 -16.23
N GLY A 372 -3.24 7.95 -17.03
CA GLY A 372 -4.30 8.46 -17.90
C GLY A 372 -4.86 7.41 -18.88
N ASP A 373 -4.09 6.36 -19.19
CA ASP A 373 -4.54 5.22 -19.98
C ASP A 373 -5.74 4.47 -19.38
N LEU A 374 -6.02 4.67 -18.09
CA LEU A 374 -7.13 4.03 -17.39
C LEU A 374 -8.44 4.80 -17.47
N LEU A 375 -8.42 6.04 -17.99
CA LEU A 375 -9.65 6.80 -18.23
C LEU A 375 -10.40 6.30 -19.46
N GLY A 376 -9.69 5.77 -20.47
CA GLY A 376 -10.26 5.46 -21.78
C GLY A 376 -10.96 6.70 -22.36
N ASP A 377 -12.27 6.59 -22.61
CA ASP A 377 -13.09 7.69 -23.15
C ASP A 377 -13.63 8.64 -22.06
N LEU A 378 -13.39 8.34 -20.78
CA LEU A 378 -13.74 9.24 -19.68
C LEU A 378 -12.84 10.47 -19.70
N THR A 379 -13.43 11.66 -19.65
CA THR A 379 -12.66 12.89 -19.47
C THR A 379 -12.16 13.00 -18.03
N VAL A 380 -11.03 13.71 -17.84
CA VAL A 380 -10.52 13.95 -16.48
C VAL A 380 -11.50 14.77 -15.64
N GLU A 381 -12.28 15.65 -16.26
CA GLU A 381 -13.34 16.40 -15.58
C GLU A 381 -14.43 15.48 -15.05
N GLN A 382 -14.89 14.50 -15.84
CA GLN A 382 -15.85 13.50 -15.37
C GLN A 382 -15.26 12.66 -14.23
N TYR A 383 -13.98 12.28 -14.31
CA TYR A 383 -13.30 11.62 -13.19
C TYR A 383 -13.31 12.49 -11.93
N ILE A 384 -12.84 13.74 -12.00
CA ILE A 384 -12.80 14.66 -10.84
C ILE A 384 -14.19 14.85 -10.23
N GLU A 385 -15.22 14.98 -11.08
CA GLU A 385 -16.59 15.19 -10.61
C GLU A 385 -17.28 13.92 -10.08
N SER A 386 -16.86 12.74 -10.55
CA SER A 386 -17.33 11.45 -10.02
C SER A 386 -16.76 11.09 -8.66
N GLU A 387 -15.56 11.58 -8.35
CA GLU A 387 -14.85 11.28 -7.11
C GLU A 387 -15.34 12.13 -5.92
N GLY A 388 -14.78 11.85 -4.74
CA GLY A 388 -15.15 12.50 -3.48
C GLY A 388 -14.84 14.00 -3.40
N LYS A 389 -15.41 14.65 -2.38
CA LYS A 389 -15.22 16.09 -2.09
C LYS A 389 -13.75 16.49 -1.92
N ASP A 390 -12.92 15.59 -1.41
CA ASP A 390 -11.50 15.86 -1.09
C ASP A 390 -10.67 16.08 -2.36
N LEU A 391 -10.92 15.30 -3.42
CA LEU A 391 -10.25 15.51 -4.71
C LEU A 391 -10.69 16.83 -5.34
N LYS A 392 -11.98 17.16 -5.29
CA LYS A 392 -12.52 18.42 -5.83
C LYS A 392 -11.93 19.62 -5.10
N LEU A 393 -11.79 19.53 -3.76
CA LEU A 393 -11.14 20.54 -2.94
C LEU A 393 -9.67 20.71 -3.33
N LEU A 394 -8.93 19.62 -3.53
CA LEU A 394 -7.53 19.67 -3.97
C LEU A 394 -7.40 20.34 -5.35
N VAL A 395 -8.26 20.00 -6.29
CA VAL A 395 -8.28 20.63 -7.63
C VAL A 395 -8.59 22.13 -7.52
N ALA A 396 -9.53 22.51 -6.64
CA ALA A 396 -9.85 23.91 -6.37
C ALA A 396 -8.66 24.66 -5.72
N LYS A 397 -7.93 24.04 -4.78
CA LYS A 397 -6.69 24.60 -4.20
C LYS A 397 -5.61 24.84 -5.26
N CYS A 398 -5.56 24.01 -6.30
CA CYS A 398 -4.68 24.18 -7.46
C CYS A 398 -5.26 25.12 -8.53
N ARG A 399 -6.33 25.87 -8.23
CA ARG A 399 -7.03 26.79 -9.15
C ARG A 399 -7.49 26.12 -10.45
N ASN A 400 -7.97 24.88 -10.37
CA ASN A 400 -8.36 24.06 -11.53
C ASN A 400 -7.25 23.82 -12.55
N ARG A 401 -5.98 23.93 -12.15
CA ARG A 401 -4.84 23.57 -13.01
C ARG A 401 -4.53 22.10 -12.83
N TYR A 402 -4.89 21.31 -13.82
CA TYR A 402 -4.54 19.89 -13.88
C TYR A 402 -4.14 19.44 -15.28
N HIS A 403 -3.39 18.35 -15.35
CA HIS A 403 -2.99 17.70 -16.59
C HIS A 403 -2.93 16.18 -16.39
N VAL A 404 -3.16 15.44 -17.47
CA VAL A 404 -3.18 13.97 -17.45
C VAL A 404 -2.04 13.46 -18.32
N LEU A 405 -1.27 12.52 -17.80
CA LEU A 405 -0.24 11.82 -18.55
C LEU A 405 -0.61 10.35 -18.74
N ASN A 406 -0.63 9.93 -20.01
CA ASN A 406 -0.78 8.55 -20.41
C ASN A 406 0.61 7.88 -20.42
N ASN A 407 0.85 7.04 -19.41
CA ASN A 407 2.15 6.38 -19.22
C ASN A 407 2.44 5.25 -20.24
N LYS A 408 1.48 4.84 -21.09
CA LYS A 408 1.70 3.84 -22.14
C LYS A 408 2.17 4.45 -23.47
N ASN A 409 1.96 5.75 -23.66
CA ASN A 409 2.35 6.46 -24.87
C ASN A 409 3.59 7.32 -24.61
N LEU A 410 4.71 6.65 -24.30
CA LEU A 410 5.98 7.27 -23.90
C LEU A 410 6.58 8.24 -24.95
N LEU A 411 6.10 8.18 -26.20
CA LEU A 411 6.59 8.95 -27.35
C LEU A 411 5.63 10.06 -27.81
N ASP A 412 4.51 10.26 -27.11
CA ASP A 412 3.57 11.32 -27.48
C ASP A 412 4.06 12.69 -26.99
N GLY A 413 4.87 13.34 -27.82
CA GLY A 413 5.37 14.70 -27.57
C GLY A 413 4.24 15.73 -27.40
N GLY A 414 3.01 15.43 -27.82
CA GLY A 414 1.86 16.31 -27.68
C GLY A 414 1.47 16.55 -26.22
N GLN A 415 1.44 15.50 -25.39
CA GLN A 415 1.10 15.60 -23.96
C GLN A 415 2.10 16.47 -23.20
N VAL A 416 3.39 16.24 -23.43
CA VAL A 416 4.47 17.02 -22.80
C VAL A 416 4.43 18.49 -23.25
N THR A 417 4.14 18.73 -24.52
CA THR A 417 3.99 20.09 -25.06
C THR A 417 2.80 20.82 -24.44
N GLU A 418 1.66 20.13 -24.23
CA GLU A 418 0.50 20.70 -23.53
C GLU A 418 0.83 21.03 -22.06
N LEU A 419 1.56 20.15 -21.37
CA LEU A 419 2.03 20.41 -20.01
C LEU A 419 2.89 21.68 -19.94
N PHE A 420 3.83 21.86 -20.87
CA PHE A 420 4.68 23.06 -20.90
C PHE A 420 3.86 24.33 -21.13
N LYS A 421 2.88 24.31 -22.04
CA LYS A 421 1.95 25.43 -22.22
C LYS A 421 1.18 25.76 -20.93
N LYS A 422 0.74 24.75 -20.18
CA LYS A 422 0.09 24.95 -18.87
C LYS A 422 1.03 25.57 -17.84
N VAL A 423 2.31 25.20 -17.86
CA VAL A 423 3.33 25.81 -17.00
C VAL A 423 3.55 27.28 -17.38
N GLU A 424 3.67 27.60 -18.67
CA GLU A 424 3.79 28.98 -19.14
C GLU A 424 2.59 29.84 -18.75
N TRP A 425 1.36 29.34 -18.91
CA TRP A 425 0.15 30.05 -18.48
C TRP A 425 0.13 30.28 -16.97
N MET A 426 0.50 29.28 -16.19
CA MET A 426 0.59 29.44 -14.73
C MET A 426 1.64 30.48 -14.33
N VAL A 427 2.77 30.54 -15.02
CA VAL A 427 3.79 31.56 -14.77
C VAL A 427 3.27 32.94 -15.14
N ALA A 428 2.57 33.07 -16.27
CA ALA A 428 1.91 34.32 -16.66
C ALA A 428 0.84 34.77 -15.63
N GLU A 429 0.03 33.84 -15.12
CA GLU A 429 -0.96 34.08 -14.05
C GLU A 429 -0.28 34.58 -12.75
N ASN A 430 0.98 34.24 -12.54
CA ASN A 430 1.81 34.69 -11.42
C ASN A 430 2.75 35.84 -11.80
N GLU A 431 2.36 36.69 -12.75
CA GLU A 431 3.10 37.89 -13.16
C GLU A 431 4.53 37.60 -13.68
N GLY A 432 4.76 36.39 -14.19
CA GLY A 432 6.08 35.95 -14.65
C GLY A 432 7.00 35.41 -13.54
N PHE A 433 6.56 35.40 -12.28
CA PHE A 433 7.39 34.96 -11.16
C PHE A 433 7.41 33.44 -10.99
N TYR A 434 8.60 32.90 -10.75
CA TYR A 434 8.79 31.53 -10.29
C TYR A 434 8.41 31.39 -8.81
N TYR A 435 8.26 30.16 -8.34
CA TYR A 435 8.06 29.87 -6.93
C TYR A 435 9.32 30.19 -6.13
N GLU A 436 9.21 31.17 -5.22
CA GLU A 436 10.29 31.55 -4.31
C GLU A 436 10.01 31.05 -2.89
N MET A 437 10.87 30.16 -2.40
CA MET A 437 10.89 29.77 -0.99
C MET A 437 11.42 30.94 -0.16
N HIS A 438 10.77 31.21 0.99
CA HIS A 438 11.16 32.30 1.88
C HIS A 438 12.68 32.28 2.20
N PRO A 439 13.41 33.41 2.06
CA PRO A 439 14.87 33.42 2.14
C PRO A 439 15.46 32.86 3.45
N ARG A 440 14.76 33.02 4.58
CA ARG A 440 15.19 32.43 5.86
C ARG A 440 15.12 30.90 5.81
N THR A 441 14.01 30.35 5.31
CA THR A 441 13.80 28.91 5.13
C THR A 441 14.82 28.34 4.15
N TYR A 442 15.05 29.02 3.01
CA TYR A 442 16.03 28.61 2.02
C TYR A 442 17.45 28.50 2.61
N LYS A 443 17.89 29.53 3.37
CA LYS A 443 19.19 29.53 4.06
C LYS A 443 19.27 28.42 5.11
N GLU A 444 18.20 28.21 5.87
CA GLU A 444 18.13 27.19 6.91
C GLU A 444 18.24 25.78 6.33
N VAL A 445 17.48 25.46 5.27
CA VAL A 445 17.51 24.16 4.58
C VAL A 445 18.93 23.86 4.08
N ARG A 446 19.58 24.81 3.40
CA ARG A 446 20.97 24.63 2.94
C ARG A 446 21.94 24.43 4.10
N ARG A 447 21.80 25.20 5.19
CA ARG A 447 22.67 25.09 6.38
C ARG A 447 22.49 23.74 7.07
N LYS A 448 21.24 23.33 7.32
CA LYS A 448 20.88 22.04 7.93
C LYS A 448 21.45 20.89 7.09
N TRP A 449 21.23 20.91 5.78
CA TRP A 449 21.73 19.87 4.87
C TRP A 449 23.26 19.71 4.93
N ARG A 450 24.01 20.82 4.80
CA ARG A 450 25.48 20.80 4.88
C ARG A 450 25.98 20.28 6.22
N LEU A 451 25.32 20.67 7.32
CA LEU A 451 25.71 20.21 8.66
C LEU A 451 25.47 18.71 8.82
N MET A 452 24.31 18.21 8.38
CA MET A 452 23.98 16.79 8.41
C MET A 452 24.98 15.96 7.59
N GLU A 453 25.31 16.40 6.37
CA GLU A 453 26.27 15.71 5.51
C GLU A 453 27.68 15.71 6.12
N LYS A 454 28.12 16.83 6.72
CA LYS A 454 29.40 16.91 7.44
C LYS A 454 29.43 15.97 8.63
N LYS A 455 28.38 15.95 9.46
CA LYS A 455 28.27 15.04 10.62
C LYS A 455 28.26 13.57 10.18
N SER A 456 27.51 13.24 9.13
CA SER A 456 27.47 11.90 8.56
C SER A 456 28.86 11.44 8.08
N LYS A 457 29.60 12.29 7.36
CA LYS A 457 31.00 12.02 6.95
C LYS A 457 31.94 11.86 8.15
N MET A 458 31.78 12.66 9.20
CA MET A 458 32.57 12.50 10.44
C MET A 458 32.26 11.16 11.11
N ARG A 459 30.98 10.77 11.20
CA ARG A 459 30.55 9.50 11.80
C ARG A 459 30.97 8.27 10.99
N LEU A 460 31.11 8.40 9.67
CA LEU A 460 31.72 7.38 8.81
C LEU A 460 33.24 7.22 9.07
N LYS A 461 33.94 8.32 9.37
CA LYS A 461 35.38 8.31 9.68
C LYS A 461 35.69 7.77 11.08
N VAL A 462 34.79 8.01 12.03
CA VAL A 462 34.82 7.34 13.33
C VAL A 462 34.47 5.88 13.07
N LYS A 463 35.49 5.05 12.82
CA LYS A 463 35.32 3.60 12.75
C LYS A 463 34.48 3.17 13.98
N PRO A 464 33.44 2.33 13.84
CA PRO A 464 32.90 1.65 15.01
C PRO A 464 34.10 1.05 15.76
N ARG A 465 34.13 1.21 17.09
CA ARG A 465 35.18 0.65 17.95
C ARG A 465 35.61 -0.68 17.35
N ARG A 466 36.91 -0.74 17.00
CA ARG A 466 37.57 -1.86 16.32
C ARG A 466 36.80 -3.16 16.56
N THR A 467 36.26 -3.79 15.51
CA THR A 467 36.24 -5.25 15.47
C THR A 467 37.65 -5.64 15.90
N ILE A 468 37.77 -6.29 17.05
CA ILE A 468 39.06 -6.57 17.67
C ILE A 468 39.84 -7.46 16.69
N ASN A 469 40.66 -6.85 15.83
CA ASN A 469 41.75 -7.52 15.15
C ASN A 469 42.80 -7.82 16.23
N SER A 470 42.50 -8.81 17.08
CA SER A 470 43.40 -9.54 17.99
C SER A 470 42.60 -10.26 19.08
N VAL A 471 41.67 -11.12 18.69
CA VAL A 471 41.56 -12.43 19.35
C VAL A 471 41.58 -13.48 18.25
N LYS A 472 42.78 -13.69 17.68
CA LYS A 472 43.08 -14.97 17.03
C LYS A 472 43.00 -16.00 18.16
N GLY A 473 41.83 -16.64 18.29
CA GLY A 473 41.56 -17.71 19.26
C GLY A 473 40.57 -17.34 20.36
N ALA A 474 39.29 -17.11 20.03
CA ALA A 474 38.11 -17.37 20.89
C ALA A 474 36.79 -16.86 20.27
N GLY A 475 36.58 -16.99 18.95
CA GLY A 475 35.22 -16.91 18.40
C GLY A 475 34.48 -18.17 18.81
N GLN A 476 33.81 -18.18 19.97
CA GLN A 476 32.88 -19.27 20.30
C GLN A 476 31.73 -19.20 19.30
N TYR A 477 31.73 -20.10 18.31
CA TYR A 477 30.53 -20.39 17.52
C TYR A 477 29.47 -20.89 18.50
N LEU A 478 28.43 -20.08 18.72
CA LEU A 478 27.34 -20.49 19.58
C LEU A 478 26.42 -21.39 18.75
N THR A 479 26.30 -22.65 19.17
CA THR A 479 25.37 -23.60 18.57
C THR A 479 23.91 -23.20 18.83
N GLU A 480 23.65 -22.43 19.89
CA GLU A 480 22.31 -21.98 20.28
C GLU A 480 22.28 -20.49 20.66
N LEU A 481 21.29 -19.76 20.13
CA LEU A 481 21.07 -18.33 20.42
C LEU A 481 19.59 -18.03 20.71
N SER A 482 19.33 -17.12 21.65
CA SER A 482 17.97 -16.66 21.97
C SER A 482 17.81 -15.16 21.75
N LEU A 483 16.84 -14.77 20.92
CA LEU A 483 16.57 -13.40 20.50
C LEU A 483 15.16 -12.97 20.92
N ILE A 484 15.05 -11.82 21.58
CA ILE A 484 13.77 -11.17 21.86
C ILE A 484 13.64 -9.92 20.98
N LEU A 485 12.60 -9.84 20.17
CA LEU A 485 12.31 -8.65 19.37
C LEU A 485 11.39 -7.72 20.14
N LEU A 486 11.87 -6.51 20.44
CA LEU A 486 11.13 -5.46 21.13
C LEU A 486 10.92 -4.27 20.19
N GLY A 487 9.84 -3.51 20.38
CA GLY A 487 9.52 -2.37 19.52
C GLY A 487 8.03 -2.13 19.39
N TYR A 488 7.65 -0.97 18.86
CA TYR A 488 6.24 -0.60 18.74
C TYR A 488 5.45 -1.52 17.80
N GLY A 489 4.12 -1.47 17.88
CA GLY A 489 3.15 -2.35 17.19
C GLY A 489 3.49 -2.66 15.73
N GLU A 490 3.85 -1.65 14.95
CA GLU A 490 4.07 -1.78 13.50
C GLU A 490 5.54 -1.70 13.12
N ALA A 491 6.47 -1.84 14.08
CA ALA A 491 7.90 -1.74 13.84
C ALA A 491 8.45 -2.79 12.83
N GLY A 492 7.65 -3.81 12.48
CA GLY A 492 8.05 -4.88 11.58
C GLY A 492 8.75 -6.03 12.28
N LYS A 493 8.48 -6.24 13.57
CA LYS A 493 9.06 -7.33 14.39
C LYS A 493 8.77 -8.70 13.78
N THR A 494 7.50 -9.02 13.54
CA THR A 494 7.06 -10.28 12.91
C THR A 494 7.71 -10.52 11.55
N SER A 495 7.80 -9.48 10.71
CA SER A 495 8.49 -9.58 9.41
C SER A 495 10.01 -9.78 9.56
N ALA A 496 10.62 -9.17 10.58
CA ALA A 496 12.02 -9.40 10.90
C ALA A 496 12.24 -10.83 11.42
N SER A 497 11.37 -11.36 12.28
CA SER A 497 11.41 -12.75 12.75
C SER A 497 11.35 -13.74 11.59
N ASN A 498 10.40 -13.56 10.66
CA ASN A 498 10.29 -14.35 9.44
C ASN A 498 11.58 -14.29 8.61
N THR A 499 12.17 -13.11 8.47
CA THR A 499 13.41 -12.92 7.69
C THR A 499 14.61 -13.56 8.38
N ILE A 500 14.71 -13.47 9.72
CA ILE A 500 15.81 -14.05 10.51
C ILE A 500 15.73 -15.58 10.50
N LEU A 501 14.53 -16.16 10.60
CA LEU A 501 14.33 -17.61 10.62
C LEU A 501 14.21 -18.23 9.22
N GLY A 502 14.06 -17.43 8.16
CA GLY A 502 13.87 -17.92 6.81
C GLY A 502 12.51 -18.58 6.55
N THR A 503 11.50 -18.31 7.39
CA THR A 503 10.15 -18.90 7.28
C THR A 503 9.06 -17.83 7.10
N THR A 504 7.85 -18.24 6.73
CA THR A 504 6.67 -17.34 6.62
C THR A 504 5.68 -17.50 7.77
N ASP A 505 6.05 -18.26 8.79
CA ASP A 505 5.07 -18.96 9.60
C ASP A 505 4.42 -18.07 10.67
N PHE A 506 4.98 -16.89 10.98
CA PHE A 506 4.47 -16.01 12.05
C PHE A 506 3.11 -15.34 11.75
N GLY A 507 2.53 -15.53 10.56
CA GLY A 507 1.25 -14.93 10.18
C GLY A 507 1.31 -13.40 10.04
N PHE A 508 0.23 -12.81 9.49
CA PHE A 508 0.13 -11.36 9.24
C PHE A 508 -0.72 -10.59 10.28
N LYS A 509 -1.19 -11.27 11.33
CA LYS A 509 -2.05 -10.67 12.36
C LYS A 509 -1.19 -9.91 13.38
N ARG A 510 -1.77 -8.88 13.99
CA ARG A 510 -1.13 -8.15 15.09
C ARG A 510 -0.84 -9.12 16.24
N THR A 511 0.43 -9.22 16.63
CA THR A 511 0.89 -10.05 17.74
C THR A 511 0.29 -9.54 19.05
N SER A 512 -0.75 -10.22 19.55
CA SER A 512 -1.38 -9.93 20.85
C SER A 512 -0.73 -10.70 22.01
N CYS A 513 -0.04 -11.81 21.70
CA CYS A 513 0.68 -12.67 22.64
C CYS A 513 2.11 -12.93 22.16
N CYS A 514 3.05 -13.20 23.07
CA CYS A 514 4.42 -13.57 22.71
C CYS A 514 4.43 -14.88 21.91
N VAL A 515 5.04 -14.86 20.72
CA VAL A 515 5.17 -16.05 19.87
C VAL A 515 6.63 -16.49 19.85
N LYS A 516 6.90 -17.63 20.47
CA LYS A 516 8.22 -18.30 20.44
C LYS A 516 8.30 -19.20 19.21
N ARG A 517 9.40 -19.10 18.46
CA ARG A 517 9.76 -20.10 17.45
C ARG A 517 11.23 -20.47 17.50
N THR A 518 11.52 -21.67 17.05
CA THR A 518 12.85 -22.24 16.95
C THR A 518 13.10 -22.71 15.53
N GLY A 519 14.29 -22.44 15.00
CA GLY A 519 14.68 -22.91 13.67
C GLY A 519 16.19 -22.95 13.54
N GLU A 520 16.68 -23.81 12.65
CA GLU A 520 18.09 -23.87 12.30
C GLU A 520 18.40 -22.85 11.19
N VAL A 521 19.36 -21.96 11.44
CA VAL A 521 19.78 -20.91 10.50
C VAL A 521 21.29 -20.86 10.46
N GLU A 522 21.89 -21.04 9.28
CA GLU A 522 23.36 -21.03 9.08
C GLU A 522 24.09 -22.00 10.04
N GLY A 523 23.50 -23.18 10.31
CA GLY A 523 24.04 -24.21 11.21
C GLY A 523 23.91 -23.91 12.70
N ARG A 524 23.02 -22.99 13.09
CA ARG A 524 22.79 -22.55 14.48
C ARG A 524 21.33 -22.73 14.85
N LEU A 525 21.04 -23.21 16.05
CA LEU A 525 19.69 -23.26 16.59
C LEU A 525 19.30 -21.88 17.14
N LEU A 526 18.43 -21.18 16.42
CA LEU A 526 17.91 -19.87 16.83
C LEU A 526 16.54 -20.02 17.49
N THR A 527 16.40 -19.49 18.70
CA THR A 527 15.09 -19.22 19.32
C THR A 527 14.76 -17.74 19.16
N VAL A 528 13.68 -17.41 18.44
CA VAL A 528 13.22 -16.03 18.25
C VAL A 528 11.85 -15.87 18.91
N ILE A 529 11.74 -14.85 19.77
CA ILE A 529 10.49 -14.46 20.43
C ILE A 529 10.02 -13.14 19.84
N ASP A 530 8.88 -13.19 19.13
CA ASP A 530 8.16 -12.00 18.68
C ASP A 530 7.22 -11.54 19.80
N THR A 531 7.49 -10.37 20.38
CA THR A 531 6.65 -9.83 21.45
C THR A 531 5.52 -8.99 20.89
N PRO A 532 4.42 -8.79 21.65
CA PRO A 532 3.48 -7.73 21.37
C PRO A 532 4.20 -6.38 21.26
N GLY A 533 3.72 -5.51 20.36
CA GLY A 533 4.30 -4.19 20.21
C GLY A 533 3.60 -3.13 21.05
N TRP A 534 4.39 -2.25 21.67
CA TRP A 534 3.89 -1.09 22.39
C TRP A 534 3.31 -0.02 21.46
N TRP A 535 2.56 0.92 22.03
CA TRP A 535 2.10 2.08 21.29
C TRP A 535 3.25 3.04 21.04
N LYS A 536 3.37 3.52 19.80
CA LYS A 536 4.55 4.24 19.28
C LYS A 536 5.01 5.41 20.16
N ARG A 537 4.07 6.14 20.76
CA ARG A 537 4.31 7.40 21.49
C ARG A 537 3.82 7.40 22.93
N LEU A 538 3.16 6.34 23.38
CA LEU A 538 2.57 6.34 24.71
C LEU A 538 3.56 5.75 25.72
N PRO A 539 3.68 6.37 26.89
CA PRO A 539 4.50 5.83 27.96
C PRO A 539 3.87 4.54 28.50
N ILE A 540 4.65 3.80 29.27
CA ILE A 540 4.22 2.48 29.73
C ILE A 540 3.03 2.55 30.69
N GLU A 541 2.86 3.62 31.44
CA GLU A 541 1.77 3.81 32.40
C GLU A 541 0.41 3.69 31.72
N GLU A 542 0.27 4.29 30.54
CA GLU A 542 -0.95 4.33 29.74
C GLU A 542 -1.26 3.00 29.05
N MET A 543 -0.31 2.06 28.99
CA MET A 543 -0.54 0.77 28.33
C MET A 543 -1.47 -0.16 29.11
N PRO A 544 -2.25 -1.03 28.43
CA PRO A 544 -3.08 -2.02 29.08
C PRO A 544 -2.20 -3.03 29.81
N GLN A 545 -2.60 -3.35 31.04
CA GLN A 545 -1.82 -4.18 31.95
C GLN A 545 -1.50 -5.57 31.37
N PHE A 546 -2.44 -6.18 30.65
CA PHE A 546 -2.24 -7.47 30.00
C PHE A 546 -1.10 -7.45 28.97
N ILE A 547 -0.92 -6.35 28.23
CA ILE A 547 0.19 -6.24 27.26
C ILE A 547 1.52 -6.08 27.98
N LYS A 548 1.55 -5.34 29.11
CA LYS A 548 2.77 -5.21 29.94
C LYS A 548 3.22 -6.57 30.46
N GLN A 549 2.29 -7.34 31.03
CA GLN A 549 2.56 -8.70 31.50
C GLN A 549 3.03 -9.60 30.37
N GLU A 550 2.42 -9.51 29.19
CA GLU A 550 2.81 -10.33 28.05
C GLU A 550 4.22 -10.02 27.54
N ILE A 551 4.61 -8.73 27.50
CA ILE A 551 5.98 -8.32 27.18
C ILE A 551 6.97 -8.86 28.23
N LEU A 552 6.62 -8.84 29.52
CA LEU A 552 7.47 -9.39 30.59
C LEU A 552 7.61 -10.92 30.51
N LYS A 553 6.54 -11.63 30.14
CA LYS A 553 6.57 -13.09 29.91
C LYS A 553 7.54 -13.51 28.81
N SER A 554 7.95 -12.61 27.91
CA SER A 554 8.94 -12.94 26.87
C SER A 554 10.22 -13.53 27.46
N VAL A 555 10.64 -13.10 28.66
CA VAL A 555 11.86 -13.57 29.33
C VAL A 555 11.69 -14.97 29.93
N SER A 556 10.50 -15.33 30.38
CA SER A 556 10.23 -16.66 30.97
C SER A 556 10.14 -17.77 29.91
N LEU A 557 9.86 -17.42 28.66
CA LEU A 557 9.76 -18.37 27.53
C LEU A 557 11.13 -18.83 26.97
N ILE A 558 12.23 -18.22 27.43
CA ILE A 558 13.57 -18.42 26.87
C ILE A 558 14.28 -19.60 27.56
N PRO A 559 14.93 -20.51 26.79
CA PRO A 559 15.81 -21.53 27.36
C PRO A 559 17.01 -20.90 28.09
N PRO A 560 17.69 -21.62 29.00
CA PRO A 560 18.86 -21.12 29.75
C PRO A 560 20.08 -20.95 28.82
N CYS A 561 20.06 -19.91 28.00
CA CYS A 561 21.01 -19.59 26.95
C CYS A 561 21.25 -18.07 26.87
N PRO A 562 22.33 -17.59 26.25
CA PRO A 562 22.61 -16.15 26.18
C PRO A 562 21.51 -15.41 25.40
N VAL A 563 20.84 -14.48 26.09
CA VAL A 563 19.73 -13.68 25.56
C VAL A 563 20.23 -12.36 24.99
N SER A 564 19.87 -12.06 23.75
CA SER A 564 20.07 -10.75 23.12
C SER A 564 18.75 -10.10 22.76
N PHE A 565 18.64 -8.79 23.01
CA PHE A 565 17.47 -7.99 22.66
C PHE A 565 17.69 -7.32 21.30
N LEU A 566 16.68 -7.37 20.45
CA LEU A 566 16.64 -6.62 19.19
C LEU A 566 15.59 -5.53 19.31
N LEU A 567 16.03 -4.27 19.46
CA LEU A 567 15.13 -3.12 19.48
C LEU A 567 14.82 -2.69 18.05
N VAL A 568 13.62 -3.01 17.58
CA VAL A 568 13.18 -2.83 16.20
C VAL A 568 12.68 -1.41 15.95
N ILE A 569 13.33 -0.70 15.03
CA ILE A 569 13.00 0.66 14.60
C ILE A 569 12.87 0.69 13.08
N ARG A 570 11.81 1.31 12.55
CA ARG A 570 11.64 1.44 11.10
C ARG A 570 12.40 2.62 10.54
N LEU A 571 12.96 2.46 9.35
CA LEU A 571 13.65 3.53 8.61
C LEU A 571 12.72 4.42 7.78
N ASP A 572 11.48 3.98 7.55
CA ASP A 572 10.50 4.67 6.72
C ASP A 572 9.54 5.57 7.51
N SER A 573 9.80 5.74 8.80
CA SER A 573 9.07 6.57 9.75
C SER A 573 10.08 7.39 10.54
N SER A 574 9.72 8.59 10.99
CA SER A 574 10.55 9.35 11.91
C SER A 574 10.72 8.64 13.27
N PHE A 575 11.80 9.00 13.98
CA PHE A 575 12.06 8.65 15.37
C PHE A 575 12.19 9.90 16.27
N GLN A 576 11.10 10.30 16.93
CA GLN A 576 10.97 11.54 17.72
C GLN A 576 11.22 11.32 19.23
N GLU A 577 11.18 12.41 20.00
CA GLU A 577 11.43 12.41 21.44
C GLU A 577 10.39 11.61 22.23
N GLU A 578 9.11 11.63 21.83
CA GLU A 578 8.07 10.81 22.46
C GLU A 578 8.32 9.31 22.24
N GLU A 579 8.81 8.94 21.05
CA GLU A 579 9.17 7.56 20.71
C GLU A 579 10.42 7.09 21.47
N ARG A 580 11.38 8.00 21.71
CA ARG A 580 12.52 7.75 22.58
C ARG A 580 12.08 7.48 24.02
N ARG A 581 11.15 8.27 24.56
CA ARG A 581 10.61 8.09 25.91
C ARG A 581 9.88 6.76 26.03
N ALA A 582 8.96 6.48 25.11
CA ALA A 582 8.28 5.19 25.06
C ALA A 582 9.27 4.03 24.98
N ALA A 583 10.24 4.06 24.06
CA ALA A 583 11.25 2.99 23.96
C ALA A 583 12.07 2.85 25.24
N LYS A 584 12.39 3.95 25.93
CA LYS A 584 13.08 3.91 27.21
C LYS A 584 12.25 3.21 28.28
N ASP A 585 11.02 3.66 28.51
CA ASP A 585 10.17 3.17 29.59
C ASP A 585 9.88 1.67 29.46
N HIS A 586 9.73 1.19 28.21
CA HIS A 586 9.53 -0.24 27.93
C HIS A 586 10.79 -1.08 28.10
N MET A 587 11.97 -0.51 27.82
CA MET A 587 13.24 -1.20 28.03
C MET A 587 13.61 -1.25 29.53
N ASP A 588 13.23 -0.23 30.31
CA ASP A 588 13.50 -0.15 31.75
C ASP A 588 12.76 -1.26 32.55
N LEU A 589 11.71 -1.86 31.98
CA LEU A 589 11.07 -3.08 32.48
C LEU A 589 12.06 -4.23 32.71
N PHE A 590 12.97 -4.42 31.75
CA PHE A 590 13.99 -5.46 31.76
C PHE A 590 15.24 -5.04 32.54
N GLY A 591 15.25 -3.83 33.11
CA GLY A 591 16.36 -3.28 33.89
C GLY A 591 17.50 -2.73 33.05
N ASP A 592 18.36 -1.92 33.67
CA ASP A 592 19.42 -1.16 32.99
C ASP A 592 20.43 -2.03 32.23
N MET A 593 20.62 -3.28 32.66
CA MET A 593 21.52 -4.23 32.00
C MET A 593 20.99 -4.70 30.63
N ALA A 594 19.69 -4.55 30.33
CA ALA A 594 19.12 -4.94 29.05
C ALA A 594 19.73 -4.14 27.89
N TRP A 595 20.02 -2.85 28.09
CA TRP A 595 20.68 -1.99 27.11
C TRP A 595 22.05 -2.53 26.67
N ASN A 596 22.81 -3.13 27.59
CA ASN A 596 24.12 -3.73 27.30
C ASN A 596 24.02 -4.99 26.42
N ARG A 597 22.84 -5.62 26.35
CA ARG A 597 22.54 -6.79 25.52
C ARG A 597 21.62 -6.46 24.33
N THR A 598 21.46 -5.18 24.01
CA THR A 598 20.57 -4.72 22.93
C THR A 598 21.34 -4.31 21.68
N ILE A 599 20.87 -4.78 20.52
CA ILE A 599 21.22 -4.27 19.20
C ILE A 599 19.99 -3.57 18.61
N VAL A 600 20.16 -2.38 18.05
CA VAL A 600 19.09 -1.68 17.35
C VAL A 600 18.93 -2.28 15.96
N LEU A 601 17.78 -2.88 15.67
CA LEU A 601 17.46 -3.47 14.38
C LEU A 601 16.65 -2.50 13.55
N PHE A 602 17.25 -1.94 12.50
CA PHE A 602 16.56 -1.10 11.54
C PHE A 602 15.83 -1.93 10.50
N THR A 603 14.50 -1.90 10.50
CA THR A 603 13.66 -2.52 9.47
C THR A 603 13.38 -1.56 8.32
N CYS A 604 12.85 -2.09 7.22
CA CYS A 604 12.64 -1.33 5.98
C CYS A 604 13.95 -0.76 5.41
N GLY A 605 15.05 -1.55 5.45
CA GLY A 605 16.35 -1.17 4.90
C GLY A 605 16.31 -0.69 3.45
N ASP A 606 15.38 -1.19 2.64
CA ASP A 606 15.13 -0.75 1.26
C ASP A 606 14.65 0.71 1.14
N TRP A 607 14.22 1.33 2.24
CA TRP A 607 13.84 2.74 2.29
C TRP A 607 15.02 3.70 2.12
N LEU A 608 16.21 3.30 2.58
CA LEU A 608 17.43 4.07 2.41
C LEU A 608 17.86 4.10 0.94
N ALA A 609 17.65 2.99 0.21
CA ALA A 609 18.13 2.77 -1.14
C ALA A 609 19.64 3.07 -1.27
N ASP A 610 20.03 4.21 -1.85
CA ASP A 610 21.44 4.61 -2.02
C ASP A 610 21.97 5.50 -0.89
N ARG A 611 21.13 5.85 0.10
CA ARG A 611 21.51 6.69 1.23
C ARG A 611 22.25 5.88 2.29
N SER A 612 23.23 6.51 2.93
CA SER A 612 23.90 5.91 4.09
C SER A 612 23.03 5.98 5.34
N ILE A 613 23.10 4.94 6.17
CA ILE A 613 22.43 4.93 7.48
C ILE A 613 22.95 6.03 8.40
N GLN A 614 24.22 6.42 8.27
CA GLN A 614 24.79 7.53 9.04
C GLN A 614 24.09 8.84 8.71
N LEU A 615 23.74 9.08 7.44
CA LEU A 615 22.98 10.26 7.05
C LEU A 615 21.58 10.26 7.69
N TYR A 616 20.90 9.11 7.70
CA TYR A 616 19.59 8.95 8.35
C TYR A 616 19.66 9.22 9.86
N ILE A 617 20.64 8.64 10.56
CA ILE A 617 20.78 8.82 12.00
C ILE A 617 21.07 10.29 12.35
N GLU A 618 21.89 10.98 11.55
CA GLU A 618 22.15 12.40 11.77
C GLU A 618 20.95 13.30 11.45
N SER A 619 20.07 12.89 10.52
CA SER A 619 18.85 13.63 10.21
C SER A 619 17.74 13.45 11.24
N GLU A 620 17.55 12.25 11.80
CA GLU A 620 16.49 12.00 12.80
C GLU A 620 16.77 12.71 14.14
N GLY A 621 18.01 13.10 14.39
CA GLY A 621 18.35 13.98 15.51
C GLY A 621 18.71 13.25 16.81
N GLU A 622 18.61 13.97 17.94
CA GLU A 622 19.15 13.51 19.22
C GLU A 622 18.40 12.32 19.81
N ALA A 623 17.09 12.20 19.54
CA ALA A 623 16.28 11.10 20.04
C ALA A 623 16.81 9.73 19.62
N LEU A 624 17.04 9.53 18.32
CA LEU A 624 17.58 8.29 17.78
C LEU A 624 19.06 8.09 18.19
N LYS A 625 19.86 9.17 18.18
CA LYS A 625 21.26 9.10 18.61
C LYS A 625 21.41 8.69 20.07
N TRP A 626 20.50 9.11 20.94
CA TRP A 626 20.47 8.72 22.35
C TRP A 626 20.25 7.21 22.51
N ILE A 627 19.25 6.63 21.81
CA ILE A 627 18.99 5.19 21.82
C ILE A 627 20.21 4.41 21.33
N LEU A 628 20.80 4.85 20.21
CA LEU A 628 22.01 4.22 19.68
C LEU A 628 23.18 4.33 20.68
N GLY A 629 23.34 5.47 21.35
CA GLY A 629 24.35 5.66 22.39
C GLY A 629 24.17 4.70 23.56
N LYS A 630 22.93 4.52 24.05
CA LYS A 630 22.59 3.56 25.11
C LYS A 630 22.89 2.11 24.71
N CYS A 631 22.68 1.76 23.44
CA CYS A 631 23.01 0.44 22.89
C CYS A 631 24.48 0.30 22.44
N GLY A 632 25.39 1.18 22.88
CA GLY A 632 26.82 1.10 22.53
C GLY A 632 27.12 1.35 21.03
N ASN A 633 26.25 2.08 20.33
CA ASN A 633 26.23 2.29 18.88
C ASN A 633 26.11 1.00 18.05
N ARG A 634 25.56 -0.08 18.62
CA ARG A 634 25.32 -1.34 17.91
C ARG A 634 23.99 -1.29 17.17
N TYR A 635 24.04 -1.44 15.86
CA TYR A 635 22.84 -1.56 15.04
C TYR A 635 23.07 -2.44 13.80
N HIS A 636 21.98 -2.93 13.24
CA HIS A 636 21.95 -3.72 12.01
C HIS A 636 20.77 -3.28 11.14
N ILE A 637 20.90 -3.40 9.81
CA ILE A 637 19.86 -2.98 8.85
C ILE A 637 19.33 -4.22 8.15
N LEU A 638 18.02 -4.43 8.23
CA LEU A 638 17.34 -5.57 7.63
C LEU A 638 16.38 -5.10 6.52
N SER A 639 16.54 -5.69 5.33
CA SER A 639 15.64 -5.45 4.20
C SER A 639 14.68 -6.63 4.03
N ASN A 640 13.47 -6.50 4.57
CA ASN A 640 12.44 -7.55 4.54
C ASN A 640 11.91 -7.88 3.13
N LYS A 641 12.34 -7.15 2.08
CA LYS A 641 11.99 -7.46 0.68
C LYS A 641 12.89 -8.52 0.05
N ASN A 642 14.07 -8.74 0.60
CA ASN A 642 15.04 -9.71 0.09
C ASN A 642 15.04 -10.94 0.99
N GLN A 643 13.93 -11.71 0.98
CA GLN A 643 13.76 -12.95 1.78
C GLN A 643 14.84 -14.02 1.53
N ARG A 644 15.81 -13.80 0.62
CA ARG A 644 16.86 -14.75 0.23
C ARG A 644 18.30 -14.27 0.46
N SER A 645 18.52 -13.10 1.06
CA SER A 645 19.90 -12.63 1.29
C SER A 645 20.42 -13.15 2.63
N SER A 646 20.83 -14.42 2.70
CA SER A 646 21.45 -15.04 3.90
C SER A 646 22.51 -14.13 4.53
N ALA A 647 23.29 -13.42 3.69
CA ALA A 647 24.32 -12.48 4.12
C ALA A 647 23.88 -11.43 5.16
N GLN A 648 22.66 -10.88 5.09
CA GLN A 648 22.20 -9.89 6.08
C GLN A 648 22.01 -10.55 7.45
N VAL A 649 21.38 -11.73 7.46
CA VAL A 649 21.16 -12.50 8.67
C VAL A 649 22.48 -13.00 9.23
N THR A 650 23.40 -13.51 8.40
CA THR A 650 24.74 -13.93 8.83
C THR A 650 25.51 -12.78 9.50
N GLU A 651 25.46 -11.56 8.95
CA GLU A 651 26.11 -10.39 9.56
C GLU A 651 25.46 -10.00 10.90
N LEU A 652 24.12 -10.07 11.00
CA LEU A 652 23.40 -9.85 12.25
C LEU A 652 23.81 -10.86 13.31
N LEU A 653 23.83 -12.15 12.98
CA LEU A 653 24.18 -13.20 13.93
C LEU A 653 25.64 -13.09 14.38
N LYS A 654 26.56 -12.70 13.50
CA LYS A 654 27.95 -12.41 13.88
C LYS A 654 28.04 -11.26 14.89
N LYS A 655 27.29 -10.17 14.68
CA LYS A 655 27.22 -9.05 15.64
C LYS A 655 26.66 -9.47 17.00
N ILE A 656 25.71 -10.40 17.01
CA ILE A 656 25.14 -10.98 18.23
C ILE A 656 26.17 -11.86 18.95
N GLU A 657 26.94 -12.68 18.23
CA GLU A 657 28.01 -13.48 18.82
C GLU A 657 29.10 -12.62 19.45
N GLU A 658 29.52 -11.55 18.76
CA GLU A 658 30.44 -10.55 19.28
C GLU A 658 29.89 -9.90 20.56
N LEU A 659 28.62 -9.51 20.55
CA LEU A 659 27.91 -8.97 21.71
C LEU A 659 27.89 -9.94 22.92
N VAL A 660 27.60 -11.21 22.67
CA VAL A 660 27.55 -12.23 23.72
C VAL A 660 28.95 -12.50 24.27
N ALA A 661 29.98 -12.53 23.42
CA ALA A 661 31.37 -12.70 23.83
C ALA A 661 31.85 -11.52 24.71
N GLU A 662 31.57 -10.27 24.32
CA GLU A 662 31.89 -9.08 25.11
C GLU A 662 31.25 -9.12 26.51
N ASN A 663 29.98 -9.54 26.60
CA ASN A 663 29.28 -9.64 27.87
C ASN A 663 29.76 -10.82 28.75
N LYS A 664 30.24 -11.93 28.15
CA LYS A 664 30.84 -13.06 28.89
C LYS A 664 32.20 -12.71 29.51
N ALA A 665 32.96 -11.82 28.88
CA ALA A 665 34.24 -11.33 29.41
C ALA A 665 34.04 -10.44 30.65
N CYS A 666 32.91 -9.75 30.77
CA CYS A 666 32.47 -9.05 31.98
C CYS A 666 31.81 -10.04 32.97
N ARG A 667 32.62 -10.83 33.71
CA ARG A 667 32.09 -11.60 34.85
C ARG A 667 31.73 -10.66 36.01
N SER A 668 30.45 -10.29 36.10
CA SER A 668 29.76 -10.06 37.38
C SER A 668 28.47 -10.89 37.37
N ALA A 669 28.12 -11.48 38.50
CA ALA A 669 27.10 -12.51 38.73
C ALA A 669 25.64 -12.13 38.38
N GLY A 670 25.34 -11.70 37.15
CA GLY A 670 24.03 -11.20 36.74
C GLY A 670 23.21 -12.13 35.81
N MET A 671 23.68 -13.35 35.54
CA MET A 671 22.97 -14.27 34.62
C MET A 671 21.65 -14.80 35.20
N TRP A 672 21.53 -14.84 36.54
CA TRP A 672 20.36 -15.33 37.28
C TRP A 672 19.45 -14.21 37.83
N ASP A 673 19.97 -12.99 37.87
CA ASP A 673 19.32 -11.83 38.50
C ASP A 673 18.22 -11.21 37.62
N LEU A 674 18.27 -11.38 36.29
CA LEU A 674 17.25 -10.83 35.38
C LEU A 674 15.93 -11.62 35.46
N LYS A 675 16.00 -12.95 35.55
CA LYS A 675 14.81 -13.81 35.60
C LYS A 675 14.10 -13.65 36.94
N GLU A 676 14.86 -13.68 38.03
CA GLU A 676 14.37 -13.49 39.40
C GLU A 676 13.83 -12.07 39.65
N LYS A 677 14.50 -11.00 39.15
CA LYS A 677 13.98 -9.62 39.23
C LYS A 677 12.74 -9.41 38.36
N THR A 678 12.65 -10.06 37.20
CA THR A 678 11.48 -9.92 36.31
C THR A 678 10.29 -10.70 36.87
N GLU A 679 10.51 -11.89 37.43
CA GLU A 679 9.50 -12.69 38.16
C GLU A 679 9.01 -11.94 39.41
N ASN A 680 9.91 -11.42 40.26
CA ASN A 680 9.56 -10.58 41.42
C ASN A 680 8.81 -9.30 41.03
N ARG A 681 9.15 -8.66 39.89
CA ARG A 681 8.41 -7.49 39.38
C ARG A 681 7.03 -7.86 38.85
N THR A 682 6.89 -9.03 38.22
CA THR A 682 5.61 -9.55 37.72
C THR A 682 4.69 -9.91 38.89
N GLU A 683 5.24 -10.58 39.91
CA GLU A 683 4.55 -10.92 41.15
C GLU A 683 4.14 -9.69 41.95
N ASN A 684 5.01 -8.68 42.11
CA ASN A 684 4.66 -7.41 42.73
C ASN A 684 3.55 -6.66 41.98
N MET A 685 3.50 -6.76 40.65
CA MET A 685 2.44 -6.14 39.84
C MET A 685 1.09 -6.87 40.02
N GLN A 686 1.10 -8.20 40.05
CA GLN A 686 -0.07 -9.03 40.36
C GLN A 686 -0.54 -8.88 41.83
N SER A 687 0.38 -8.57 42.75
CA SER A 687 0.09 -8.32 44.16
C SER A 687 -0.60 -6.97 44.36
N LYS A 688 -0.13 -5.94 43.65
CA LYS A 688 -0.81 -4.63 43.59
C LYS A 688 -2.19 -4.72 42.95
N GLU A 689 -2.37 -5.58 41.94
CA GLU A 689 -3.66 -5.84 41.29
C GLU A 689 -4.66 -6.52 42.24
N ARG A 690 -4.21 -7.55 42.99
CA ARG A 690 -5.00 -8.15 44.08
C ARG A 690 -5.31 -7.17 45.21
N GLY A 691 -4.41 -6.24 45.49
CA GLY A 691 -4.63 -5.16 46.47
C GLY A 691 -5.63 -4.10 46.00
N LEU A 692 -5.59 -3.73 44.71
CA LEU A 692 -6.52 -2.76 44.13
C LEU A 692 -7.91 -3.35 43.91
N GLN A 693 -8.01 -4.64 43.54
CA GLN A 693 -9.28 -5.38 43.48
C GLN A 693 -9.91 -5.55 44.86
N ARG A 694 -9.11 -5.86 45.90
CA ARG A 694 -9.59 -5.90 47.29
C ARG A 694 -10.01 -4.52 47.79
N GLN A 695 -9.31 -3.44 47.41
CA GLN A 695 -9.76 -2.09 47.73
C GLN A 695 -11.08 -1.74 47.03
N THR A 696 -11.29 -2.13 45.77
CA THR A 696 -12.60 -1.93 45.11
C THR A 696 -13.70 -2.82 45.68
N GLU A 697 -13.38 -3.97 46.26
CA GLU A 697 -14.33 -4.85 46.96
C GLU A 697 -14.60 -4.37 48.41
N ASP A 698 -13.62 -3.75 49.07
CA ASP A 698 -13.73 -3.16 50.42
C ASP A 698 -14.42 -1.78 50.42
N PHE A 699 -14.62 -1.16 49.25
CA PHE A 699 -15.41 0.08 49.08
C PHE A 699 -16.89 -0.17 48.72
N ASP A 700 -17.30 -1.44 48.56
CA ASP A 700 -18.70 -1.84 48.27
C ASP A 700 -19.41 -2.43 49.52
N SER A 701 -18.89 -2.21 50.73
CA SER A 701 -19.47 -2.73 51.99
C SER A 701 -19.79 -1.66 53.03
N ASP A 702 -20.28 -0.49 52.60
CA ASP A 702 -21.08 0.40 53.47
C ASP A 702 -22.34 0.80 52.70
N ASP A 703 -23.46 0.18 53.10
CA ASP A 703 -24.81 0.56 52.70
C ASP A 703 -25.11 2.00 53.17
N ASP A 704 -25.47 2.91 52.25
CA ASP A 704 -26.61 3.81 52.47
C ASP A 704 -27.01 4.60 51.19
N VAL A 705 -28.27 4.37 50.77
CA VAL A 705 -29.26 5.39 50.39
C VAL A 705 -29.10 6.17 49.06
N PHE A 706 -29.93 5.74 48.10
CA PHE A 706 -30.83 6.53 47.22
C PHE A 706 -30.33 7.31 45.97
N THR A 707 -30.98 6.93 44.85
CA THR A 707 -31.50 7.73 43.71
C THR A 707 -30.59 8.30 42.60
N ILE A 708 -30.82 7.77 41.39
CA ILE A 708 -31.12 8.44 40.11
C ILE A 708 -30.33 9.73 39.78
N ASP A 709 -29.50 9.70 38.72
CA ASP A 709 -29.86 10.37 37.46
C ASP A 709 -29.01 9.89 36.27
N THR A 710 -29.67 9.21 35.33
CA THR A 710 -29.13 8.88 34.00
C THR A 710 -29.29 10.09 33.11
N LYS A 711 -28.20 10.77 32.75
CA LYS A 711 -28.21 11.70 31.61
C LYS A 711 -26.84 11.86 30.95
N TYR A 712 -26.89 11.71 29.62
CA TYR A 712 -25.92 12.10 28.59
C TYR A 712 -24.95 11.04 28.01
N ASN A 713 -25.49 10.38 26.98
CA ASN A 713 -24.86 10.16 25.67
C ASN A 713 -23.79 11.21 25.29
N ILE A 714 -22.74 10.75 24.61
CA ILE A 714 -22.12 11.22 23.34
C ILE A 714 -20.84 10.35 23.22
N PHE A 715 -20.68 9.44 22.25
CA PHE A 715 -20.12 9.71 20.93
C PHE A 715 -20.44 8.55 19.98
N LYS A 716 -20.89 8.91 18.77
CA LYS A 716 -20.82 8.13 17.55
C LYS A 716 -20.12 8.97 16.50
#